data_AF-A0A9D1F058-F1
#
_entry.id   AF-A0A9D1F058-F1
#
_cell.length_a   1.000
_cell.length_b   1.000
_cell.length_c   1.000
_cell.angle_alpha   90.00
_cell.angle_beta   90.00
_cell.angle_gamma   90.00
#
_symmetry.space_group_name_H-M   'P 1'
#
loop_
_entity.id
_entity.type
_entity.pdbx_description
1 polymer ?
#
loop_
_entity_poly.entity_id
_entity_poly.type
_entity_poly.pdbx_seq_one_letter_code
_entity_poly.pdbx_strand_id
1 'polypeptide(L)'
;MRIINITSLPLIHNNFANSNINRSAEDRTNQRNNNLPAYGSKIAFGSMYGIKPKKVNIELEKSKLIKSMDEILSTDNSETDFTDIITNALRSALTSFRSSMKRQEEILKQLCELEENNSLNPQQKFNELNRLKKEYNRIEKNNLPKQKNKQSKPQDEKLDYQLINRFKSAVSEDNFDLLKIFKEYYGGLKNIKNLDELKEHYPKIQIPKNPAEVIAQKIESTLTRDFYEELDEYIDMMSEEKTNNLFRRTLKSIGEEISKKFGIDETLFAKKTFAETSDLIAKKYITMKTETGFSSVPQQRKVKFPQINETDIKLLQTDFDDFVLTVLKKQHLDSKKLNEIVYSDGNITILLNSLKNSDYKFEKIPEKIKKIISTSDSLLRAQRDYDNFNKNELKARLNSLAGKELGNNEELLENIIAFDNCNFSNEDVKNLIKFLTELDDINDGKKSVEKGLEIIRKEKLYPKEPENQAQEEIQKNIDNFKSEQKKAFQLNELKKKFDDTLNLLYMNNLNNIANTCSKYRPHNLTEDSVENANFIADIVNKNIKNSNPNSINKSGLESAILRWDTFNHYKNNEPDNPLFIKAVQFSQNAVNEVDINKAGQYIINSEIIENYPQSLEFVKYPELIKKIMDKTAQDKEAAVKYLCKFDSYQDLSSDDKTFLSKFLNLFDSKDIVDKVILRHIIENDYVNTDTKVLANIHDTSDETITATFSAKAKQQIFNRYKYPVCVDYLKNFEDALSSFATDKGSSGIKRTNRNNKTIEHKMELKIMGYQERLFSSKNDYYFDIFSEKGLH
;
A
#
# COMPACT_ATOMS: atom_id res chain seq x y z
N MET A 1 39.29 6.69 26.66
CA MET A 1 40.12 7.77 26.06
C MET A 1 39.99 9.03 26.90
N ARG A 2 41.10 9.69 27.24
CA ARG A 2 41.13 10.89 28.10
C ARG A 2 40.54 12.10 27.35
N ILE A 3 39.55 12.76 27.94
CA ILE A 3 38.95 14.01 27.49
C ILE A 3 39.93 15.15 27.79
N ILE A 4 40.31 15.94 26.79
CA ILE A 4 41.03 17.20 26.98
C ILE A 4 40.14 18.36 26.52
N ASN A 5 39.64 19.12 27.49
CA ASN A 5 39.01 20.43 27.34
C ASN A 5 40.11 21.49 27.23
N ILE A 6 40.13 22.31 26.17
CA ILE A 6 40.80 23.62 26.17
C ILE A 6 39.97 24.63 25.37
N THR A 7 39.38 25.56 26.10
CA THR A 7 38.85 26.86 25.67
C THR A 7 40.00 27.87 25.57
N SER A 8 39.96 28.77 24.56
CA SER A 8 40.18 30.24 24.65
C SER A 8 40.87 30.92 23.43
N LEU A 9 40.17 31.95 22.90
CA LEU A 9 40.61 33.25 22.30
C LEU A 9 41.25 33.30 20.87
N PRO A 10 41.21 34.46 20.17
CA PRO A 10 40.10 35.37 19.83
C PRO A 10 39.90 35.55 18.29
N LEU A 11 38.78 36.17 17.92
CA LEU A 11 38.39 36.54 16.55
C LEU A 11 39.38 37.53 15.89
N ILE A 12 39.72 37.27 14.63
CA ILE A 12 40.15 38.30 13.67
C ILE A 12 39.22 38.20 12.45
N HIS A 13 38.37 39.21 12.28
CA HIS A 13 37.61 39.46 11.07
C HIS A 13 38.56 39.89 9.96
N ASN A 14 38.42 39.31 8.77
CA ASN A 14 38.71 40.00 7.52
C ASN A 14 37.68 39.59 6.46
N ASN A 15 36.85 40.57 6.10
CA ASN A 15 35.99 40.57 4.94
C ASN A 15 36.84 40.61 3.67
N PHE A 16 36.56 39.74 2.69
CA PHE A 16 36.63 40.13 1.28
C PHE A 16 35.54 39.40 0.50
N ALA A 17 34.68 40.22 -0.10
CA ALA A 17 33.69 39.84 -1.10
C ALA A 17 34.38 39.53 -2.44
N ASN A 18 33.77 38.62 -3.21
CA ASN A 18 33.68 38.56 -4.68
C ASN A 18 33.30 37.14 -5.09
N SER A 19 32.50 36.85 -6.11
CA SER A 19 31.62 37.61 -6.98
C SER A 19 30.96 36.54 -7.86
N ASN A 20 29.63 36.52 -7.92
CA ASN A 20 28.86 35.63 -8.79
C ASN A 20 29.20 35.90 -10.27
N ILE A 21 29.48 34.83 -11.02
CA ILE A 21 29.45 34.87 -12.49
C ILE A 21 28.43 33.82 -12.95
N ASN A 22 27.26 34.32 -13.35
CA ASN A 22 26.26 33.59 -14.11
C ASN A 22 26.76 33.37 -15.55
N ARG A 23 26.58 32.16 -16.10
CA ARG A 23 26.56 31.94 -17.55
C ARG A 23 25.16 31.47 -17.97
N SER A 24 24.62 32.22 -18.92
CA SER A 24 23.42 32.03 -19.75
C SER A 24 23.32 30.61 -20.32
N ALA A 25 22.16 29.95 -20.46
CA ALA A 25 20.83 30.35 -20.95
C ALA A 25 20.79 30.68 -22.45
N GLU A 26 21.23 29.75 -23.30
CA GLU A 26 20.86 29.67 -24.72
C GLU A 26 21.31 28.29 -25.25
N ASP A 27 20.38 27.32 -25.33
CA ASP A 27 20.44 26.11 -26.18
C ASP A 27 19.19 25.23 -25.95
N ARG A 28 18.00 25.81 -26.12
CA ARG A 28 16.73 25.07 -26.12
C ARG A 28 15.80 25.60 -27.19
N THR A 29 16.08 25.25 -28.43
CA THR A 29 15.08 25.30 -29.51
C THR A 29 15.28 24.10 -30.42
N ASN A 30 14.16 23.45 -30.74
CA ASN A 30 13.93 22.43 -31.77
C ASN A 30 14.17 20.96 -31.36
N GLN A 31 13.11 20.36 -30.80
CA GLN A 31 12.44 19.21 -31.42
C GLN A 31 11.08 18.96 -30.72
N ARG A 32 10.08 19.74 -31.13
CA ARG A 32 8.67 19.34 -31.09
C ARG A 32 8.40 18.58 -32.38
N ASN A 33 7.81 17.39 -32.29
CA ASN A 33 6.79 16.94 -33.24
C ASN A 33 5.94 15.84 -32.59
N ASN A 34 4.65 16.19 -32.41
CA ASN A 34 3.54 15.31 -32.06
C ASN A 34 2.60 15.23 -33.28
N ASN A 35 1.80 14.14 -33.30
CA ASN A 35 0.60 13.84 -34.13
C ASN A 35 0.87 13.14 -35.48
N LEU A 36 0.19 12.06 -35.91
CA LEU A 36 -0.95 11.23 -35.43
C LEU A 36 -0.92 9.86 -36.22
N PRO A 37 -1.74 8.83 -35.88
CA PRO A 37 -1.65 7.43 -36.32
C PRO A 37 -2.55 7.06 -37.53
N ALA A 38 -2.27 5.92 -38.18
CA ALA A 38 -3.23 5.20 -39.04
C ALA A 38 -2.98 3.68 -39.04
N TYR A 39 -4.06 2.91 -38.85
CA TYR A 39 -4.15 1.47 -39.11
C TYR A 39 -4.20 1.20 -40.63
N GLY A 40 -3.68 0.06 -41.07
CA GLY A 40 -3.93 -0.52 -42.39
C GLY A 40 -2.71 -0.53 -43.30
N SER A 41 -2.38 -1.73 -43.78
CA SER A 41 -1.31 -1.99 -44.74
C SER A 41 -1.34 -1.07 -45.96
N LYS A 42 -0.17 -0.53 -46.31
CA LYS A 42 0.40 -0.45 -47.66
C LYS A 42 1.79 0.17 -47.54
N ILE A 43 2.79 -0.64 -47.90
CA ILE A 43 4.14 -0.31 -48.39
C ILE A 43 4.55 1.16 -48.14
N ALA A 44 5.54 1.36 -47.27
CA ALA A 44 6.17 2.66 -47.09
C ALA A 44 6.72 3.16 -48.43
N PHE A 45 6.09 4.19 -48.99
CA PHE A 45 6.64 4.97 -50.08
C PHE A 45 7.92 5.63 -49.56
N GLY A 46 9.07 5.15 -50.01
CA GLY A 46 10.38 5.60 -49.57
C GLY A 46 11.16 4.63 -48.68
N SER A 47 11.21 3.34 -49.02
CA SER A 47 12.38 2.52 -48.67
C SER A 47 13.58 3.09 -49.43
N MET A 48 14.25 4.10 -48.85
CA MET A 48 15.59 4.49 -49.26
C MET A 48 16.46 3.25 -49.17
N TYR A 49 16.80 2.68 -50.32
CA TYR A 49 17.79 1.61 -50.45
C TYR A 49 19.05 2.03 -49.68
N GLY A 50 19.39 1.30 -48.61
CA GLY A 50 20.63 1.46 -47.86
C GLY A 50 20.53 1.97 -46.42
N ILE A 51 19.35 2.39 -45.93
CA ILE A 51 19.20 2.73 -44.50
C ILE A 51 18.78 1.46 -43.74
N LYS A 52 19.76 0.79 -43.11
CA LYS A 52 19.45 -0.25 -42.12
C LYS A 52 18.65 0.38 -40.97
N PRO A 53 17.51 -0.20 -40.56
CA PRO A 53 16.78 0.30 -39.40
C PRO A 53 17.72 0.36 -38.18
N LYS A 54 17.58 1.40 -37.37
CA LYS A 54 18.38 1.57 -36.16
C LYS A 54 18.12 0.36 -35.25
N LYS A 55 19.13 -0.47 -35.01
CA LYS A 55 19.04 -1.63 -34.13
C LYS A 55 18.66 -1.16 -32.72
N VAL A 56 17.52 -1.62 -32.22
CA VAL A 56 17.05 -1.28 -30.88
C VAL A 56 17.93 -2.00 -29.87
N ASN A 57 18.51 -1.25 -28.93
CA ASN A 57 19.21 -1.86 -27.80
C ASN A 57 18.16 -2.31 -26.78
N ILE A 58 17.81 -3.60 -26.84
CA ILE A 58 16.76 -4.21 -26.01
C ILE A 58 17.04 -3.98 -24.52
N GLU A 59 18.28 -4.17 -24.06
CA GLU A 59 18.62 -4.04 -22.64
C GLU A 59 18.50 -2.60 -22.13
N LEU A 60 18.91 -1.63 -22.95
CA LEU A 60 18.78 -0.21 -22.62
C LEU A 60 17.31 0.21 -22.56
N GLU A 61 16.51 -0.20 -23.54
CA GLU A 61 15.08 0.14 -23.58
C GLU A 61 14.27 -0.62 -22.50
N LYS A 62 14.63 -1.87 -22.19
CA LYS A 62 14.13 -2.63 -21.03
C LYS A 62 14.40 -1.87 -19.74
N SER A 63 15.63 -1.42 -19.53
CA SER A 63 16.01 -0.64 -18.35
C SER A 63 15.23 0.68 -18.23
N LYS A 64 15.03 1.39 -19.36
CA LYS A 64 14.19 2.60 -19.40
C LYS A 64 12.73 2.31 -19.06
N LEU A 65 12.19 1.21 -19.60
CA LEU A 65 10.81 0.79 -19.36
C LEU A 65 10.59 0.42 -17.89
N ILE A 66 11.47 -0.40 -17.31
CA ILE A 66 11.46 -0.74 -15.88
C ILE A 66 11.54 0.53 -15.03
N LYS A 67 12.48 1.44 -15.34
CA LYS A 67 12.60 2.71 -14.63
C LYS A 67 11.31 3.54 -14.68
N SER A 68 10.64 3.58 -15.83
CA SER A 68 9.36 4.30 -15.97
C SER A 68 8.25 3.67 -15.12
N MET A 69 8.24 2.35 -14.96
CA MET A 69 7.31 1.64 -14.07
C MET A 69 7.65 1.87 -12.60
N ASP A 70 8.94 1.87 -12.24
CA ASP A 70 9.40 2.18 -10.89
C ASP A 70 9.04 3.60 -10.47
N GLU A 71 9.18 4.57 -11.37
CA GLU A 71 8.74 5.95 -11.15
C GLU A 71 7.23 6.02 -10.89
N ILE A 72 6.42 5.22 -11.59
CA ILE A 72 4.97 5.11 -11.32
C ILE A 72 4.73 4.49 -9.95
N LEU A 73 5.29 3.31 -9.66
CA LEU A 73 5.11 2.60 -8.38
C LEU A 73 5.55 3.45 -7.18
N SER A 74 6.58 4.29 -7.36
CA SER A 74 7.15 5.19 -6.35
C SER A 74 6.39 6.49 -6.14
N THR A 75 5.26 6.71 -6.81
CA THR A 75 4.48 7.95 -6.66
C THR A 75 3.69 7.91 -5.35
N ASP A 76 3.93 8.89 -4.47
CA ASP A 76 3.16 9.04 -3.22
C ASP A 76 1.67 9.26 -3.54
N ASN A 77 0.80 8.36 -3.08
CA ASN A 77 -0.64 8.58 -3.11
C ASN A 77 -1.03 9.62 -2.04
N SER A 78 -2.05 10.43 -2.33
CA SER A 78 -2.59 11.47 -1.44
C SER A 78 -3.21 10.96 -0.12
N GLU A 79 -3.22 9.64 0.10
CA GLU A 79 -3.65 8.97 1.34
C GLU A 79 -2.45 8.65 2.25
N THR A 80 -1.48 9.57 2.36
CA THR A 80 -0.35 9.39 3.28
C THR A 80 -0.85 9.63 4.71
N ASP A 81 -0.95 8.56 5.50
CA ASP A 81 -1.38 8.66 6.90
C ASP A 81 -0.26 9.29 7.75
N PHE A 82 -0.62 9.88 8.90
CA PHE A 82 0.32 10.46 9.85
C PHE A 82 1.40 9.45 10.30
N THR A 83 1.03 8.17 10.40
CA THR A 83 1.95 7.08 10.70
C THR A 83 3.04 6.93 9.63
N ASP A 84 2.68 7.00 8.34
CA ASP A 84 3.64 6.93 7.22
C ASP A 84 4.65 8.07 7.29
N ILE A 85 4.17 9.28 7.62
CA ILE A 85 5.00 10.48 7.72
C ILE A 85 6.06 10.30 8.80
N ILE A 86 5.66 9.81 9.99
CA ILE A 86 6.58 9.56 11.10
C ILE A 86 7.59 8.46 10.73
N THR A 87 7.14 7.33 10.19
CA THR A 87 8.03 6.21 9.83
C THR A 87 9.05 6.64 8.76
N ASN A 88 8.62 7.41 7.76
CA ASN A 88 9.52 7.93 6.72
C ASN A 88 10.48 8.99 7.26
N ALA A 89 10.03 9.85 8.16
CA ALA A 89 10.87 10.82 8.85
C ALA A 89 11.95 10.11 9.68
N LEU A 90 11.56 9.08 10.46
CA LEU A 90 12.49 8.26 11.23
C LEU A 90 13.50 7.55 10.33
N ARG A 91 13.08 6.88 9.25
CA ARG A 91 13.99 6.24 8.28
C ARG A 91 15.01 7.22 7.69
N SER A 92 14.55 8.42 7.33
CA SER A 92 15.41 9.47 6.78
C SER A 92 16.40 9.99 7.84
N ALA A 93 15.95 10.14 9.08
CA ALA A 93 16.78 10.53 10.21
C ALA A 93 17.84 9.47 10.51
N LEU A 94 17.47 8.19 10.62
CA LEU A 94 18.42 7.08 10.84
C LEU A 94 19.49 7.01 9.74
N THR A 95 19.10 7.16 8.47
CA THR A 95 20.06 7.19 7.34
C THR A 95 21.05 8.36 7.48
N SER A 96 20.55 9.51 7.91
CA SER A 96 21.36 10.70 8.11
C SER A 96 22.26 10.60 9.36
N PHE A 97 21.78 9.97 10.44
CA PHE A 97 22.58 9.63 11.62
C PHE A 97 23.73 8.71 11.23
N ARG A 98 23.45 7.61 10.53
CA ARG A 98 24.48 6.67 10.05
C ARG A 98 25.52 7.35 9.17
N SER A 99 25.11 8.17 8.21
CA SER A 99 26.07 8.90 7.35
C SER A 99 26.90 9.93 8.13
N SER A 100 26.31 10.58 9.14
CA SER A 100 27.01 11.52 10.02
C SER A 100 28.03 10.79 10.91
N MET A 101 27.65 9.67 11.51
CA MET A 101 28.55 8.85 12.34
C MET A 101 29.72 8.31 11.52
N LYS A 102 29.45 7.73 10.35
CA LYS A 102 30.49 7.25 9.44
C LYS A 102 31.47 8.36 9.07
N ARG A 103 30.96 9.56 8.78
CA ARG A 103 31.84 10.71 8.45
C ARG A 103 32.65 11.15 9.67
N GLN A 104 32.09 11.12 10.87
CA GLN A 104 32.82 11.41 12.10
C GLN A 104 33.96 10.40 12.32
N GLU A 105 33.71 9.11 12.13
CA GLU A 105 34.75 8.07 12.20
C GLU A 105 35.86 8.28 11.18
N GLU A 106 35.50 8.59 9.93
CA GLU A 106 36.48 8.94 8.89
C GLU A 106 37.33 10.15 9.27
N ILE A 107 36.72 11.19 9.86
CA ILE A 107 37.44 12.37 10.34
C ILE A 107 38.38 12.00 11.50
N LEU A 108 37.93 11.18 12.45
CA LEU A 108 38.77 10.73 13.56
C LEU A 108 39.96 9.89 13.06
N LYS A 109 39.74 9.01 12.08
CA LYS A 109 40.81 8.25 11.44
C LYS A 109 41.80 9.16 10.71
N GLN A 110 41.29 10.13 9.94
CA GLN A 110 42.12 11.15 9.29
C GLN A 110 42.91 11.98 10.30
N LEU A 111 42.33 12.29 11.47
CA LEU A 111 43.03 13.01 12.55
C LEU A 111 44.18 12.18 13.12
N CYS A 112 43.97 10.88 13.36
CA CYS A 112 45.04 9.97 13.80
C CYS A 112 46.16 9.86 12.75
N GLU A 113 45.79 9.67 11.47
CA GLU A 113 46.75 9.60 10.37
C GLU A 113 47.53 10.93 10.18
N LEU A 114 46.90 12.08 10.47
CA LEU A 114 47.54 13.40 10.39
C LEU A 114 48.66 13.57 11.43
N GLU A 115 48.49 13.02 12.64
CA GLU A 115 49.51 13.05 13.68
C GLU A 115 50.78 12.31 13.22
N GLU A 116 50.60 11.13 12.61
CA GLU A 116 51.67 10.23 12.16
C GLU A 116 52.28 10.62 10.79
N ASN A 117 51.65 11.52 10.03
CA ASN A 117 52.09 11.83 8.67
C ASN A 117 53.36 12.70 8.64
N ASN A 118 54.51 12.12 8.28
CA ASN A 118 55.79 12.84 8.20
C ASN A 118 55.96 13.73 6.94
N SER A 119 55.03 13.70 5.99
CA SER A 119 55.14 14.45 4.72
C SER A 119 54.63 15.89 4.77
N LEU A 120 53.84 16.24 5.79
CA LEU A 120 53.23 17.56 5.96
C LEU A 120 54.05 18.42 6.93
N ASN A 121 54.27 19.68 6.58
CA ASN A 121 54.92 20.63 7.49
C ASN A 121 53.97 21.03 8.65
N PRO A 122 54.50 21.57 9.77
CA PRO A 122 53.69 21.88 10.96
C PRO A 122 52.50 22.81 10.68
N GLN A 123 52.63 23.76 9.76
CA GLN A 123 51.57 24.71 9.41
C GLN A 123 50.45 24.04 8.60
N GLN A 124 50.80 23.13 7.67
CA GLN A 124 49.84 22.34 6.91
C GLN A 124 49.08 21.36 7.82
N LYS A 125 49.79 20.70 8.75
CA LYS A 125 49.16 19.89 9.79
C LYS A 125 48.18 20.72 10.63
N PHE A 126 48.58 21.91 11.08
CA PHE A 126 47.71 22.78 11.87
C PHE A 126 46.44 23.22 11.10
N ASN A 127 46.58 23.57 9.82
CA ASN A 127 45.45 23.97 8.98
C ASN A 127 44.48 22.81 8.74
N GLU A 128 45.00 21.63 8.45
CA GLU A 128 44.18 20.45 8.20
C GLU A 128 43.51 19.95 9.47
N LEU A 129 44.21 19.97 10.62
CA LEU A 129 43.66 19.73 11.95
C LEU A 129 42.47 20.66 12.23
N ASN A 130 42.63 21.96 11.96
CA ASN A 130 41.55 22.93 12.17
C ASN A 130 40.39 22.74 11.18
N ARG A 131 40.67 22.32 9.94
CA ARG A 131 39.63 21.99 8.95
C ARG A 131 38.81 20.79 9.42
N LEU A 132 39.47 19.70 9.80
CA LEU A 132 38.85 18.47 10.30
C LEU A 132 38.08 18.71 11.61
N LYS A 133 38.64 19.47 12.56
CA LYS A 133 37.92 19.87 13.79
C LYS A 133 36.70 20.75 13.49
N LYS A 134 36.80 21.69 12.55
CA LYS A 134 35.65 22.52 12.13
C LYS A 134 34.58 21.67 11.46
N GLU A 135 34.97 20.71 10.64
CA GLU A 135 34.05 19.78 9.99
C GLU A 135 33.37 18.86 11.01
N TYR A 136 34.13 18.26 11.93
CA TYR A 136 33.61 17.45 13.03
C TYR A 136 32.58 18.22 13.87
N ASN A 137 32.95 19.41 14.33
CA ASN A 137 32.06 20.28 15.10
C ASN A 137 30.84 20.76 14.28
N ARG A 138 30.95 20.84 12.95
CA ARG A 138 29.81 21.16 12.08
C ARG A 138 28.86 19.98 11.96
N ILE A 139 29.37 18.75 11.84
CA ILE A 139 28.54 17.55 11.80
C ILE A 139 27.84 17.35 13.15
N GLU A 140 28.55 17.60 14.26
CA GLU A 140 27.99 17.54 15.62
C GLU A 140 26.92 18.62 15.87
N LYS A 141 27.04 19.80 15.26
CA LYS A 141 26.12 20.95 15.45
C LYS A 141 25.06 21.12 14.37
N ASN A 142 25.21 20.51 13.19
CA ASN A 142 24.23 20.66 12.12
C ASN A 142 23.01 19.80 12.40
N ASN A 143 21.89 20.51 12.61
CA ASN A 143 20.56 19.96 12.50
C ASN A 143 20.42 19.23 11.15
N LEU A 144 19.90 18.01 11.21
CA LEU A 144 19.51 17.21 10.06
C LEU A 144 18.74 18.05 9.03
N PRO A 145 18.84 17.73 7.73
CA PRO A 145 18.12 18.47 6.70
C PRO A 145 16.64 18.53 7.05
N LYS A 146 16.14 19.75 7.34
CA LYS A 146 14.71 20.01 7.45
C LYS A 146 14.06 19.43 6.19
N GLN A 147 13.16 18.47 6.34
CA GLN A 147 12.39 17.95 5.21
C GLN A 147 11.78 19.15 4.49
N LYS A 148 12.31 19.48 3.32
CA LYS A 148 11.62 20.37 2.41
C LYS A 148 10.37 19.60 2.02
N ASN A 149 9.21 20.05 2.48
CA ASN A 149 7.92 19.58 1.96
C ASN A 149 8.01 19.68 0.44
N LYS A 150 8.28 18.57 -0.22
CA LYS A 150 8.15 18.47 -1.67
C LYS A 150 6.66 18.70 -1.88
N GLN A 151 6.33 19.82 -2.52
CA GLN A 151 4.98 20.08 -2.99
C GLN A 151 4.52 18.81 -3.73
N SER A 152 3.45 18.21 -3.25
CA SER A 152 2.81 17.07 -3.88
C SER A 152 2.62 17.43 -5.35
N LYS A 153 3.26 16.66 -6.25
CA LYS A 153 2.96 16.79 -7.68
C LYS A 153 1.45 16.60 -7.86
N PRO A 154 0.83 17.30 -8.83
CA PRO A 154 -0.58 17.14 -9.11
C PRO A 154 -0.93 15.67 -9.30
N GLN A 155 -2.08 15.25 -8.79
CA GLN A 155 -2.67 13.92 -8.93
C GLN A 155 -2.41 13.35 -10.33
N ASP A 156 -1.49 12.41 -10.42
CA ASP A 156 -1.31 11.60 -11.61
C ASP A 156 -2.49 10.63 -11.73
N GLU A 157 -2.83 10.26 -12.97
CA GLU A 157 -3.84 9.25 -13.34
C GLU A 157 -3.95 8.15 -12.26
N LYS A 158 -5.17 7.79 -11.80
CA LYS A 158 -5.36 6.67 -10.88
C LYS A 158 -4.92 5.37 -11.57
N LEU A 159 -3.64 5.03 -11.43
CA LEU A 159 -3.03 3.86 -12.05
C LEU A 159 -3.25 2.65 -11.15
N ASP A 160 -3.49 1.50 -11.78
CA ASP A 160 -3.58 0.23 -11.08
C ASP A 160 -2.17 -0.30 -10.81
N TYR A 161 -1.68 -0.08 -9.59
CA TYR A 161 -0.33 -0.47 -9.19
C TYR A 161 -0.08 -1.98 -9.27
N GLN A 162 -1.11 -2.82 -9.11
CA GLN A 162 -0.97 -4.28 -9.26
C GLN A 162 -0.66 -4.64 -10.71
N LEU A 163 -1.37 -4.02 -11.66
CA LEU A 163 -1.11 -4.20 -13.08
C LEU A 163 0.30 -3.72 -13.46
N ILE A 164 0.73 -2.56 -12.94
CA ILE A 164 2.08 -2.04 -13.18
C ILE A 164 3.15 -2.97 -12.59
N ASN A 165 2.93 -3.52 -11.40
CA ASN A 165 3.83 -4.51 -10.79
C ASN A 165 3.93 -5.77 -11.65
N ARG A 166 2.80 -6.31 -12.13
CA ARG A 166 2.79 -7.46 -13.06
C ARG A 166 3.54 -7.17 -14.36
N PHE A 167 3.38 -5.97 -14.93
CA PHE A 167 4.15 -5.55 -16.10
C PHE A 167 5.65 -5.49 -15.81
N LYS A 168 6.04 -4.91 -14.66
CA LYS A 168 7.45 -4.84 -14.26
C LYS A 168 8.06 -6.24 -14.11
N SER A 169 7.35 -7.16 -13.46
CA SER A 169 7.81 -8.54 -13.31
C SER A 169 8.01 -9.23 -14.65
N ALA A 170 7.03 -9.10 -15.55
CA ALA A 170 7.11 -9.69 -16.89
C ALA A 170 8.26 -9.12 -17.73
N VAL A 171 8.42 -7.80 -17.76
CA VAL A 171 9.53 -7.13 -18.45
C VAL A 171 10.88 -7.55 -17.87
N SER A 172 10.98 -7.72 -16.55
CA SER A 172 12.20 -8.19 -15.88
C SER A 172 12.60 -9.61 -16.31
N GLU A 173 11.63 -10.43 -16.70
CA GLU A 173 11.76 -11.83 -17.13
C GLU A 173 11.77 -11.98 -18.67
N ASP A 174 12.01 -10.89 -19.40
CA ASP A 174 12.07 -10.85 -20.87
C ASP A 174 10.77 -11.35 -21.53
N ASN A 175 9.64 -11.12 -20.86
CA ASN A 175 8.30 -11.27 -21.42
C ASN A 175 7.72 -9.88 -21.75
N PHE A 176 7.81 -9.50 -23.02
CA PHE A 176 7.34 -8.20 -23.51
C PHE A 176 5.90 -8.21 -24.04
N ASP A 177 5.16 -9.33 -24.01
CA ASP A 177 3.75 -9.38 -24.40
C ASP A 177 2.83 -8.86 -23.27
N LEU A 178 2.95 -7.56 -23.00
CA LEU A 178 2.16 -6.91 -21.95
C LEU A 178 0.69 -6.78 -22.32
N LEU A 179 0.33 -6.85 -23.60
CA LEU A 179 -1.07 -6.84 -24.02
C LEU A 179 -1.78 -8.13 -23.59
N LYS A 180 -1.12 -9.29 -23.71
CA LYS A 180 -1.63 -10.55 -23.17
C LYS A 180 -1.83 -10.46 -21.65
N ILE A 181 -0.82 -9.99 -20.93
CA ILE A 181 -0.88 -9.83 -19.46
C ILE A 181 -1.98 -8.86 -19.04
N PHE A 182 -2.17 -7.76 -19.76
CA PHE A 182 -3.25 -6.81 -19.54
C PHE A 182 -4.64 -7.49 -19.64
N LYS A 183 -4.84 -8.31 -20.68
CA LYS A 183 -6.09 -9.05 -20.89
C LYS A 183 -6.31 -10.15 -19.85
N GLU A 184 -5.26 -10.85 -19.45
CA GLU A 184 -5.31 -11.86 -18.39
C GLU A 184 -5.66 -11.23 -17.04
N TYR A 185 -5.04 -10.09 -16.71
CA TYR A 185 -5.31 -9.35 -15.48
C TYR A 185 -6.79 -8.95 -15.37
N TYR A 186 -7.36 -8.37 -16.42
CA TYR A 186 -8.78 -8.03 -16.46
C TYR A 186 -9.69 -9.20 -16.85
N GLY A 187 -9.15 -10.41 -17.03
CA GLY A 187 -9.89 -11.60 -17.47
C GLY A 187 -11.06 -11.96 -16.55
N GLY A 188 -10.93 -11.65 -15.25
CA GLY A 188 -11.98 -11.84 -14.26
C GLY A 188 -13.27 -11.06 -14.55
N LEU A 189 -13.22 -9.97 -15.34
CA LEU A 189 -14.41 -9.23 -15.78
C LEU A 189 -15.44 -10.12 -16.50
N LYS A 190 -15.03 -11.25 -17.09
CA LYS A 190 -15.95 -12.21 -17.72
C LYS A 190 -16.92 -12.86 -16.73
N ASN A 191 -16.49 -13.02 -15.48
CA ASN A 191 -17.22 -13.76 -14.45
C ASN A 191 -18.03 -12.85 -13.51
N ILE A 192 -17.80 -11.53 -13.58
CA ILE A 192 -18.50 -10.53 -12.77
C ILE A 192 -19.91 -10.31 -13.32
N LYS A 193 -20.90 -10.36 -12.42
CA LYS A 193 -22.34 -10.29 -12.75
C LYS A 193 -22.98 -8.95 -12.40
N ASN A 194 -22.45 -8.21 -11.44
CA ASN A 194 -23.02 -6.94 -10.97
C ASN A 194 -21.92 -5.93 -10.59
N LEU A 195 -22.33 -4.69 -10.32
CA LEU A 195 -21.41 -3.59 -9.99
C LEU A 195 -20.79 -3.69 -8.60
N ASP A 196 -21.39 -4.44 -7.68
CA ASP A 196 -20.82 -4.64 -6.34
C ASP A 196 -19.64 -5.61 -6.37
N GLU A 197 -19.78 -6.73 -7.09
CA GLU A 197 -18.68 -7.65 -7.41
C GLU A 197 -17.55 -6.93 -8.17
N LEU A 198 -17.89 -5.99 -9.07
CA LEU A 198 -16.90 -5.16 -9.77
C LEU A 198 -16.08 -4.30 -8.81
N LYS A 199 -16.73 -3.63 -7.85
CA LYS A 199 -16.06 -2.79 -6.87
C LYS A 199 -15.18 -3.61 -5.93
N GLU A 200 -15.57 -4.84 -5.60
CA GLU A 200 -14.77 -5.75 -4.78
C GLU A 200 -13.49 -6.20 -5.51
N HIS A 201 -13.62 -6.67 -6.76
CA HIS A 201 -12.49 -7.21 -7.52
C HIS A 201 -11.61 -6.14 -8.17
N TYR A 202 -12.19 -5.00 -8.58
CA TYR A 202 -11.48 -3.94 -9.30
C TYR A 202 -11.87 -2.53 -8.76
N PRO A 203 -11.56 -2.22 -7.49
CA PRO A 203 -12.00 -0.98 -6.83
C PRO A 203 -11.46 0.31 -7.48
N LYS A 204 -10.41 0.22 -8.30
CA LYS A 204 -9.81 1.36 -9.01
C LYS A 204 -10.49 1.68 -10.34
N ILE A 205 -11.34 0.79 -10.87
CA ILE A 205 -12.14 1.09 -12.08
C ILE A 205 -13.25 2.05 -11.68
N GLN A 206 -13.21 3.27 -12.23
CA GLN A 206 -14.32 4.20 -12.06
C GLN A 206 -15.47 3.84 -13.00
N ILE A 207 -16.65 3.73 -12.41
CA ILE A 207 -17.90 3.51 -13.12
C ILE A 207 -18.66 4.84 -13.28
N PRO A 208 -19.43 5.00 -14.37
CA PRO A 208 -20.30 6.17 -14.51
C PRO A 208 -21.36 6.22 -13.40
N LYS A 209 -21.92 7.41 -13.15
CA LYS A 209 -23.01 7.59 -12.18
C LYS A 209 -24.26 6.82 -12.61
N ASN A 210 -25.00 6.31 -11.63
CA ASN A 210 -26.27 5.62 -11.89
C ASN A 210 -27.29 6.60 -12.51
N PRO A 211 -28.01 6.24 -13.59
CA PRO A 211 -29.03 7.10 -14.19
C PRO A 211 -30.14 7.53 -13.22
N ALA A 212 -30.51 6.68 -12.25
CA ALA A 212 -31.48 7.07 -11.23
C ALA A 212 -30.97 8.21 -10.36
N GLU A 213 -29.70 8.17 -9.95
CA GLU A 213 -29.06 9.22 -9.14
C GLU A 213 -28.91 10.54 -9.92
N VAL A 214 -28.49 10.47 -11.20
CA VAL A 214 -28.36 11.65 -12.06
C VAL A 214 -29.72 12.32 -12.30
N ILE A 215 -30.75 11.53 -12.58
CA ILE A 215 -32.12 12.02 -12.75
C ILE A 215 -32.63 12.62 -11.43
N ALA A 216 -32.38 11.96 -10.30
CA ALA A 216 -32.74 12.45 -8.99
C ALA A 216 -32.06 13.81 -8.67
N GLN A 217 -30.77 13.98 -8.98
CA GLN A 217 -30.07 15.27 -8.86
C GLN A 217 -30.72 16.36 -9.73
N LYS A 218 -31.13 16.02 -10.95
CA LYS A 218 -31.82 16.95 -11.87
C LYS A 218 -33.21 17.32 -11.35
N ILE A 219 -33.95 16.38 -10.76
CA ILE A 219 -35.25 16.63 -10.13
C ILE A 219 -35.07 17.53 -8.89
N GLU A 220 -34.20 17.14 -7.96
CA GLU A 220 -33.90 17.88 -6.74
C GLU A 220 -33.52 19.33 -7.07
N SER A 221 -32.68 19.57 -8.09
CA SER A 221 -32.25 20.91 -8.49
C SER A 221 -33.38 21.88 -8.88
N THR A 222 -34.59 21.35 -9.12
CA THR A 222 -35.78 22.16 -9.44
C THR A 222 -36.64 22.52 -8.22
N LEU A 223 -36.40 21.85 -7.08
CA LEU A 223 -37.11 22.11 -5.84
C LEU A 223 -36.72 23.46 -5.26
N THR A 224 -37.70 24.15 -4.69
CA THR A 224 -37.60 25.54 -4.27
C THR A 224 -37.47 25.63 -2.76
N ARG A 225 -37.10 26.82 -2.29
CA ARG A 225 -37.14 27.15 -0.87
C ARG A 225 -38.50 26.85 -0.24
N ASP A 226 -39.60 27.19 -0.92
CA ASP A 226 -40.96 26.99 -0.41
C ASP A 226 -41.27 25.49 -0.15
N PHE A 227 -40.77 24.59 -1.00
CA PHE A 227 -40.91 23.14 -0.77
C PHE A 227 -40.16 22.70 0.50
N TYR A 228 -38.93 23.18 0.69
CA TYR A 228 -38.11 22.81 1.86
C TYR A 228 -38.62 23.43 3.16
N GLU A 229 -39.22 24.63 3.11
CA GLU A 229 -39.88 25.25 4.27
C GLU A 229 -41.19 24.53 4.62
N GLU A 230 -42.01 24.14 3.63
CA GLU A 230 -43.20 23.30 3.87
C GLU A 230 -42.82 21.92 4.44
N LEU A 231 -41.70 21.35 3.98
CA LEU A 231 -41.14 20.12 4.52
C LEU A 231 -40.68 20.30 5.99
N ASP A 232 -40.01 21.41 6.30
CA ASP A 232 -39.57 21.78 7.65
C ASP A 232 -40.76 21.86 8.62
N GLU A 233 -41.83 22.55 8.21
CA GLU A 233 -43.06 22.68 9.00
C GLU A 233 -43.68 21.32 9.30
N TYR A 234 -43.78 20.41 8.32
CA TYR A 234 -44.38 19.09 8.53
C TYR A 234 -43.52 18.16 9.39
N ILE A 235 -42.19 18.31 9.32
CA ILE A 235 -41.26 17.58 10.18
C ILE A 235 -41.32 18.12 11.62
N ASP A 236 -41.35 19.43 11.82
CA ASP A 236 -41.50 20.06 13.15
C ASP A 236 -42.86 19.72 13.80
N MET A 237 -43.89 19.52 12.99
CA MET A 237 -45.20 18.99 13.43
C MET A 237 -45.19 17.49 13.76
N MET A 238 -44.06 16.78 13.55
CA MET A 238 -43.93 15.33 13.72
C MET A 238 -44.97 14.53 12.92
N SER A 239 -45.41 15.06 11.77
CA SER A 239 -46.49 14.46 10.96
C SER A 239 -45.93 13.66 9.79
N GLU A 240 -45.74 12.36 10.02
CA GLU A 240 -45.23 11.42 9.01
C GLU A 240 -46.16 11.34 7.77
N GLU A 241 -47.48 11.36 7.99
CA GLU A 241 -48.48 11.31 6.92
C GLU A 241 -48.38 12.53 5.99
N LYS A 242 -48.29 13.74 6.55
CA LYS A 242 -48.17 14.98 5.77
C LYS A 242 -46.85 15.05 5.02
N THR A 243 -45.77 14.65 5.66
CA THR A 243 -44.43 14.56 5.04
C THR A 243 -44.47 13.62 3.84
N ASN A 244 -44.97 12.40 4.01
CA ASN A 244 -45.08 11.42 2.92
C ASN A 244 -46.00 11.89 1.79
N ASN A 245 -47.10 12.57 2.11
CA ASN A 245 -48.00 13.14 1.12
C ASN A 245 -47.35 14.28 0.31
N LEU A 246 -46.53 15.13 0.94
CA LEU A 246 -45.77 16.17 0.26
C LEU A 246 -44.79 15.58 -0.77
N PHE A 247 -44.00 14.58 -0.36
CA PHE A 247 -43.09 13.86 -1.27
C PHE A 247 -43.86 13.22 -2.43
N ARG A 248 -44.94 12.48 -2.14
CA ARG A 248 -45.74 11.81 -3.16
C ARG A 248 -46.36 12.80 -4.14
N ARG A 249 -46.95 13.90 -3.68
CA ARG A 249 -47.58 14.90 -4.55
C ARG A 249 -46.56 15.55 -5.48
N THR A 250 -45.44 16.00 -4.93
CA THR A 250 -44.40 16.70 -5.68
C THR A 250 -43.72 15.79 -6.68
N LEU A 251 -43.31 14.59 -6.27
CA LEU A 251 -42.64 13.64 -7.16
C LEU A 251 -43.58 13.06 -8.23
N LYS A 252 -44.87 12.84 -7.89
CA LYS A 252 -45.88 12.43 -8.88
C LYS A 252 -46.08 13.50 -9.96
N SER A 253 -46.28 14.76 -9.56
CA SER A 253 -46.45 15.85 -10.53
C SER A 253 -45.25 16.00 -11.46
N ILE A 254 -44.03 15.92 -10.94
CA ILE A 254 -42.81 15.99 -11.76
C ILE A 254 -42.70 14.75 -12.66
N GLY A 255 -43.03 13.57 -12.14
CA GLY A 255 -43.04 12.30 -12.89
C GLY A 255 -44.02 12.33 -14.07
N GLU A 256 -45.25 12.81 -13.88
CA GLU A 256 -46.26 12.96 -14.94
C GLU A 256 -45.76 13.85 -16.08
N GLU A 257 -45.14 14.99 -15.77
CA GLU A 257 -44.60 15.91 -16.79
C GLU A 257 -43.44 15.27 -17.57
N ILE A 258 -42.54 14.56 -16.90
CA ILE A 258 -41.42 13.84 -17.53
C ILE A 258 -41.95 12.73 -18.43
N SER A 259 -42.88 11.91 -17.93
CA SER A 259 -43.51 10.82 -18.66
C SER A 259 -44.21 11.29 -19.92
N LYS A 260 -44.94 12.40 -19.84
CA LYS A 260 -45.60 13.02 -21.00
C LYS A 260 -44.60 13.56 -22.02
N LYS A 261 -43.50 14.18 -21.57
CA LYS A 261 -42.48 14.76 -22.45
C LYS A 261 -41.68 13.71 -23.21
N PHE A 262 -41.35 12.59 -22.57
CA PHE A 262 -40.50 11.54 -23.13
C PHE A 262 -41.27 10.30 -23.62
N GLY A 263 -42.59 10.25 -23.42
CA GLY A 263 -43.43 9.12 -23.84
C GLY A 263 -43.11 7.83 -23.09
N ILE A 264 -42.87 7.91 -21.78
CA ILE A 264 -42.48 6.76 -20.94
C ILE A 264 -43.53 6.45 -19.87
N ASP A 265 -43.58 5.18 -19.45
CA ASP A 265 -44.47 4.73 -18.37
C ASP A 265 -44.15 5.43 -17.03
N GLU A 266 -45.11 6.17 -16.50
CA GLU A 266 -45.00 6.93 -15.25
C GLU A 266 -44.74 6.04 -14.04
N THR A 267 -45.40 4.88 -13.97
CA THR A 267 -45.29 3.97 -12.83
C THR A 267 -43.89 3.36 -12.79
N LEU A 268 -43.37 2.95 -13.95
CA LEU A 268 -42.03 2.38 -14.07
C LEU A 268 -40.95 3.44 -13.81
N PHE A 269 -41.14 4.66 -14.31
CA PHE A 269 -40.23 5.77 -14.06
C PHE A 269 -40.15 6.13 -12.57
N ALA A 270 -41.30 6.27 -11.92
CA ALA A 270 -41.37 6.55 -10.48
C ALA A 270 -40.71 5.43 -9.67
N LYS A 271 -41.00 4.16 -9.99
CA LYS A 271 -40.39 3.00 -9.32
C LYS A 271 -38.87 3.02 -9.35
N LYS A 272 -38.25 3.46 -10.47
CA LYS A 272 -36.80 3.48 -10.63
C LYS A 272 -36.11 4.70 -10.01
N THR A 273 -36.81 5.81 -9.78
CA THR A 273 -36.19 7.10 -9.40
C THR A 273 -36.59 7.59 -8.01
N PHE A 274 -37.71 7.11 -7.45
CA PHE A 274 -38.29 7.65 -6.21
C PHE A 274 -37.37 7.52 -5.00
N ALA A 275 -36.71 6.37 -4.81
CA ALA A 275 -35.85 6.12 -3.67
C ALA A 275 -34.66 7.09 -3.65
N GLU A 276 -33.90 7.15 -4.75
CA GLU A 276 -32.75 8.06 -4.90
C GLU A 276 -33.14 9.53 -4.78
N THR A 277 -34.29 9.91 -5.34
CA THR A 277 -34.78 11.29 -5.26
C THR A 277 -35.15 11.65 -3.82
N SER A 278 -35.82 10.76 -3.11
CA SER A 278 -36.22 11.01 -1.72
C SER A 278 -35.01 11.12 -0.80
N ASP A 279 -33.99 10.26 -0.98
CA ASP A 279 -32.75 10.30 -0.21
C ASP A 279 -31.95 11.59 -0.43
N LEU A 280 -31.82 12.04 -1.69
CA LEU A 280 -31.14 13.31 -2.00
C LEU A 280 -31.85 14.53 -1.41
N ILE A 281 -33.18 14.56 -1.46
CA ILE A 281 -33.98 15.62 -0.83
C ILE A 281 -33.75 15.64 0.68
N ALA A 282 -33.82 14.47 1.34
CA ALA A 282 -33.61 14.35 2.78
C ALA A 282 -32.21 14.81 3.18
N LYS A 283 -31.17 14.38 2.46
CA LYS A 283 -29.78 14.81 2.68
C LYS A 283 -29.64 16.33 2.57
N LYS A 284 -30.20 16.92 1.51
CA LYS A 284 -30.10 18.37 1.30
C LYS A 284 -30.86 19.17 2.35
N TYR A 285 -32.03 18.69 2.78
CA TYR A 285 -32.78 19.28 3.88
C TYR A 285 -31.96 19.29 5.19
N ILE A 286 -31.34 18.16 5.55
CA ILE A 286 -30.47 18.08 6.74
C ILE A 286 -29.34 19.12 6.65
N THR A 287 -28.61 19.16 5.53
CA THR A 287 -27.54 20.15 5.31
C THR A 287 -28.04 21.59 5.43
N MET A 288 -29.23 21.89 4.92
CA MET A 288 -29.82 23.23 5.07
C MET A 288 -30.17 23.56 6.52
N LYS A 289 -30.69 22.60 7.28
CA LYS A 289 -31.06 22.81 8.70
C LYS A 289 -29.84 22.98 9.59
N THR A 290 -28.72 22.30 9.30
CA THR A 290 -27.54 22.27 10.18
C THR A 290 -26.42 23.23 9.77
N GLU A 291 -26.26 23.54 8.48
CA GLU A 291 -25.05 24.21 7.98
C GLU A 291 -25.32 25.48 7.16
N THR A 292 -26.18 25.41 6.14
CA THR A 292 -26.24 26.45 5.09
C THR A 292 -27.46 27.37 5.15
N GLY A 293 -28.52 26.98 5.87
CA GLY A 293 -29.80 27.69 5.95
C GLY A 293 -30.64 27.59 4.66
N PHE A 294 -31.96 27.71 4.79
CA PHE A 294 -32.92 27.63 3.66
C PHE A 294 -32.77 28.77 2.64
N SER A 295 -32.15 29.89 3.01
CA SER A 295 -31.82 30.99 2.08
C SER A 295 -30.79 30.62 1.02
N SER A 296 -30.10 29.48 1.16
CA SER A 296 -29.16 28.94 0.16
C SER A 296 -29.86 28.41 -1.11
N VAL A 297 -31.18 28.21 -1.06
CA VAL A 297 -32.01 27.80 -2.20
C VAL A 297 -32.84 28.99 -2.68
N PRO A 298 -32.96 29.21 -4.01
CA PRO A 298 -33.77 30.30 -4.52
C PRO A 298 -35.27 30.11 -4.21
N GLN A 299 -35.89 31.20 -3.74
CA GLN A 299 -37.35 31.34 -3.65
C GLN A 299 -37.91 31.59 -5.07
N GLN A 300 -39.00 30.91 -5.45
CA GLN A 300 -39.35 30.76 -6.87
C GLN A 300 -39.89 32.06 -7.51
N ARG A 301 -39.51 32.35 -8.77
CA ARG A 301 -40.20 33.32 -9.65
C ARG A 301 -40.75 32.72 -10.96
N LYS A 302 -40.33 31.49 -11.35
CA LYS A 302 -40.85 30.69 -12.49
C LYS A 302 -40.63 29.19 -12.24
N VAL A 303 -41.57 28.34 -12.68
CA VAL A 303 -41.45 26.87 -12.64
C VAL A 303 -40.32 26.43 -13.57
N LYS A 304 -39.35 25.66 -13.06
CA LYS A 304 -38.25 25.09 -13.85
C LYS A 304 -38.51 23.61 -14.07
N PHE A 305 -38.55 23.19 -15.34
CA PHE A 305 -38.60 21.77 -15.69
C PHE A 305 -37.21 21.13 -15.49
N PRO A 306 -37.10 19.91 -14.93
CA PRO A 306 -35.81 19.22 -14.76
C PRO A 306 -35.06 19.08 -16.09
N GLN A 307 -33.74 19.33 -16.09
CA GLN A 307 -32.91 19.23 -17.30
C GLN A 307 -32.55 17.78 -17.67
N ILE A 308 -33.57 16.92 -17.72
CA ILE A 308 -33.47 15.53 -18.18
C ILE A 308 -33.42 15.52 -19.71
N ASN A 309 -32.58 14.67 -20.28
CA ASN A 309 -32.40 14.48 -21.71
C ASN A 309 -32.73 13.03 -22.14
N GLU A 310 -32.78 12.76 -23.45
CA GLU A 310 -33.08 11.41 -23.96
C GLU A 310 -32.07 10.34 -23.52
N THR A 311 -30.82 10.72 -23.26
CA THR A 311 -29.77 9.78 -22.82
C THR A 311 -30.04 9.29 -21.40
N ASP A 312 -30.48 10.19 -20.51
CA ASP A 312 -30.90 9.84 -19.15
C ASP A 312 -32.02 8.78 -19.18
N ILE A 313 -33.03 8.99 -20.04
CA ILE A 313 -34.17 8.07 -20.16
C ILE A 313 -33.76 6.73 -20.77
N LYS A 314 -32.96 6.73 -21.83
CA LYS A 314 -32.45 5.50 -22.45
C LYS A 314 -31.65 4.65 -21.46
N LEU A 315 -30.75 5.27 -20.68
CA LEU A 315 -29.95 4.56 -19.67
C LEU A 315 -30.78 4.08 -18.48
N LEU A 316 -31.78 4.86 -18.06
CA LEU A 316 -32.71 4.44 -16.99
C LEU A 316 -33.52 3.20 -17.40
N GLN A 317 -33.82 3.05 -18.70
CA GLN A 317 -34.59 1.92 -19.22
C GLN A 317 -33.77 0.64 -19.36
N THR A 318 -32.45 0.73 -19.57
CA THR A 318 -31.54 -0.42 -19.64
C THR A 318 -31.22 -1.01 -18.26
N ASP A 319 -30.74 -2.26 -18.23
CA ASP A 319 -30.01 -2.78 -17.07
C ASP A 319 -28.65 -2.06 -16.96
N PHE A 320 -28.48 -1.24 -15.92
CA PHE A 320 -27.30 -0.40 -15.77
C PHE A 320 -26.04 -1.23 -15.47
N ASP A 321 -26.18 -2.35 -14.76
CA ASP A 321 -25.06 -3.23 -14.44
C ASP A 321 -24.58 -3.90 -15.73
N ASP A 322 -25.49 -4.43 -16.55
CA ASP A 322 -25.13 -5.02 -17.86
C ASP A 322 -24.52 -3.97 -18.80
N PHE A 323 -25.09 -2.77 -18.86
CA PHE A 323 -24.54 -1.67 -19.65
C PHE A 323 -23.08 -1.38 -19.30
N VAL A 324 -22.79 -1.15 -18.01
CA VAL A 324 -21.43 -0.82 -17.55
C VAL A 324 -20.48 -1.99 -17.78
N LEU A 325 -20.87 -3.21 -17.37
CA LEU A 325 -20.02 -4.40 -17.51
C LEU A 325 -19.72 -4.72 -18.97
N THR A 326 -20.70 -4.61 -19.87
CA THR A 326 -20.51 -4.83 -21.32
C THR A 326 -19.54 -3.82 -21.92
N VAL A 327 -19.63 -2.54 -21.53
CA VAL A 327 -18.69 -1.51 -21.99
C VAL A 327 -17.28 -1.78 -21.46
N LEU A 328 -17.14 -2.11 -20.18
CA LEU A 328 -15.84 -2.43 -19.57
C LEU A 328 -15.20 -3.67 -20.20
N LYS A 329 -15.97 -4.73 -20.47
CA LYS A 329 -15.52 -5.94 -21.18
C LYS A 329 -14.98 -5.59 -22.57
N LYS A 330 -15.74 -4.81 -23.36
CA LYS A 330 -15.30 -4.37 -24.70
C LYS A 330 -14.05 -3.47 -24.65
N GLN A 331 -13.91 -2.64 -23.62
CA GLN A 331 -12.76 -1.75 -23.46
C GLN A 331 -11.49 -2.50 -23.03
N HIS A 332 -11.58 -3.38 -22.03
CA HIS A 332 -10.41 -4.01 -21.39
C HIS A 332 -10.05 -5.36 -22.02
N LEU A 333 -11.03 -6.18 -22.43
CA LEU A 333 -10.79 -7.51 -23.01
C LEU A 333 -10.64 -7.45 -24.52
N ASP A 334 -11.57 -6.75 -25.20
CA ASP A 334 -11.54 -6.65 -26.67
C ASP A 334 -10.60 -5.54 -27.17
N SER A 335 -10.07 -4.71 -26.25
CA SER A 335 -9.20 -3.58 -26.56
C SER A 335 -9.83 -2.55 -27.52
N LYS A 336 -11.17 -2.44 -27.53
CA LYS A 336 -11.88 -1.46 -28.37
C LYS A 336 -11.72 -0.06 -27.80
N LYS A 337 -11.54 0.94 -28.68
CA LYS A 337 -11.56 2.33 -28.24
C LYS A 337 -12.98 2.69 -27.79
N LEU A 338 -13.12 3.45 -26.71
CA LEU A 338 -14.43 3.90 -26.21
C LEU A 338 -15.33 4.47 -27.31
N ASN A 339 -14.77 5.24 -28.25
CA ASN A 339 -15.56 5.87 -29.33
C ASN A 339 -16.14 4.85 -30.34
N GLU A 340 -15.59 3.64 -30.40
CA GLU A 340 -15.99 2.55 -31.31
C GLU A 340 -16.99 1.60 -30.65
N ILE A 341 -17.28 1.78 -29.35
CA ILE A 341 -18.19 0.91 -28.62
C ILE A 341 -19.63 1.38 -28.83
N VAL A 342 -20.47 0.44 -29.25
CA VAL A 342 -21.93 0.57 -29.29
C VAL A 342 -22.52 -0.47 -28.33
N TYR A 343 -23.41 -0.01 -27.46
CA TYR A 343 -24.23 -0.85 -26.61
C TYR A 343 -25.64 -0.96 -27.19
N SER A 344 -26.21 -2.16 -27.16
CA SER A 344 -27.54 -2.45 -27.67
C SER A 344 -28.23 -3.41 -26.71
N ASP A 345 -29.44 -3.04 -26.27
CA ASP A 345 -30.32 -3.84 -25.41
C ASP A 345 -31.77 -3.67 -25.90
N GLY A 346 -32.32 -4.74 -26.46
CA GLY A 346 -33.59 -4.69 -27.18
C GLY A 346 -33.61 -3.60 -28.26
N ASN A 347 -34.49 -2.61 -28.11
CA ASN A 347 -34.64 -1.49 -29.03
C ASN A 347 -33.77 -0.27 -28.68
N ILE A 348 -33.04 -0.32 -27.57
CA ILE A 348 -32.21 0.79 -27.10
C ILE A 348 -30.80 0.60 -27.65
N THR A 349 -30.28 1.62 -28.32
CA THR A 349 -28.88 1.66 -28.78
C THR A 349 -28.22 2.93 -28.26
N ILE A 350 -27.05 2.76 -27.65
CA ILE A 350 -26.27 3.84 -27.03
C ILE A 350 -24.85 3.80 -27.61
N LEU A 351 -24.46 4.91 -28.25
CA LEU A 351 -23.09 5.09 -28.75
C LEU A 351 -22.25 5.75 -27.66
N LEU A 352 -21.16 5.12 -27.20
CA LEU A 352 -20.36 5.69 -26.12
C LEU A 352 -19.71 7.03 -26.48
N ASN A 353 -19.51 7.30 -27.77
CA ASN A 353 -19.03 8.60 -28.23
C ASN A 353 -20.00 9.76 -27.89
N SER A 354 -21.31 9.51 -27.76
CA SER A 354 -22.28 10.54 -27.37
C SER A 354 -22.22 10.87 -25.87
N LEU A 355 -21.59 10.02 -25.05
CA LEU A 355 -21.49 10.20 -23.59
C LEU A 355 -20.24 10.99 -23.15
N LYS A 356 -19.36 11.40 -24.07
CA LYS A 356 -18.10 12.09 -23.72
C LYS A 356 -18.26 13.31 -22.83
N ASN A 357 -19.35 14.06 -23.04
CA ASN A 357 -19.63 15.31 -22.33
C ASN A 357 -20.84 15.18 -21.39
N SER A 358 -21.19 13.96 -20.97
CA SER A 358 -22.31 13.70 -20.05
C SER A 358 -21.84 13.24 -18.67
N ASP A 359 -22.79 13.16 -17.74
CA ASP A 359 -22.59 12.60 -16.39
C ASP A 359 -22.27 11.08 -16.41
N TYR A 360 -22.42 10.44 -17.56
CA TYR A 360 -22.20 9.00 -17.78
C TYR A 360 -20.89 8.68 -18.51
N LYS A 361 -19.93 9.61 -18.51
CA LYS A 361 -18.65 9.39 -19.19
C LYS A 361 -17.87 8.23 -18.53
N PHE A 362 -17.34 7.33 -19.37
CA PHE A 362 -16.40 6.30 -18.93
C PHE A 362 -14.98 6.86 -18.90
N GLU A 363 -14.19 6.43 -17.92
CA GLU A 363 -12.75 6.71 -17.94
C GLU A 363 -12.06 5.92 -19.06
N LYS A 364 -11.13 6.58 -19.75
CA LYS A 364 -10.26 5.91 -20.71
C LYS A 364 -9.22 5.11 -19.95
N ILE A 365 -8.75 4.03 -20.56
CA ILE A 365 -7.51 3.37 -20.10
C ILE A 365 -6.41 4.46 -20.07
N PRO A 366 -5.71 4.62 -18.94
CA PRO A 366 -4.66 5.62 -18.76
C PRO A 366 -3.64 5.62 -19.92
N GLU A 367 -3.23 6.80 -20.37
CA GLU A 367 -2.30 6.90 -21.50
C GLU A 367 -0.92 6.36 -21.13
N LYS A 368 -0.53 6.43 -19.86
CA LYS A 368 0.69 5.79 -19.34
C LYS A 368 0.68 4.27 -19.54
N ILE A 369 -0.44 3.59 -19.28
CA ILE A 369 -0.60 2.14 -19.50
C ILE A 369 -0.47 1.82 -20.99
N LYS A 370 -1.16 2.57 -21.86
CA LYS A 370 -1.06 2.36 -23.32
C LYS A 370 0.35 2.56 -23.85
N LYS A 371 1.08 3.55 -23.33
CA LYS A 371 2.46 3.83 -23.70
C LYS A 371 3.41 2.72 -23.25
N ILE A 372 3.20 2.16 -22.06
CA ILE A 372 3.95 0.99 -21.58
C ILE A 372 3.75 -0.19 -22.53
N ILE A 373 2.50 -0.52 -22.86
CA ILE A 373 2.17 -1.63 -23.76
C ILE A 373 2.80 -1.39 -25.15
N SER A 374 2.67 -0.20 -25.73
CA SER A 374 3.22 0.09 -27.06
C SER A 374 4.75 0.09 -27.12
N THR A 375 5.40 0.52 -26.04
CA THR A 375 6.87 0.45 -25.90
C THR A 375 7.30 -1.01 -25.80
N SER A 376 6.57 -1.82 -25.03
CA SER A 376 6.82 -3.25 -24.91
C SER A 376 6.57 -4.02 -26.21
N ASP A 377 5.54 -3.67 -26.99
CA ASP A 377 5.31 -4.25 -28.32
C ASP A 377 6.49 -3.98 -29.27
N SER A 378 7.12 -2.81 -29.14
CA SER A 378 8.31 -2.47 -29.94
C SER A 378 9.51 -3.31 -29.53
N LEU A 379 9.69 -3.57 -28.23
CA LEU A 379 10.70 -4.49 -27.70
C LEU A 379 10.45 -5.93 -28.14
N LEU A 380 9.19 -6.39 -28.10
CA LEU A 380 8.79 -7.73 -28.53
C LEU A 380 9.13 -7.96 -30.01
N ARG A 381 8.86 -6.96 -30.87
CA ARG A 381 9.25 -7.02 -32.29
C ARG A 381 10.76 -7.05 -32.48
N ALA A 382 11.50 -6.24 -31.71
CA ALA A 382 12.96 -6.22 -31.77
C ALA A 382 13.58 -7.56 -31.29
N GLN A 383 12.99 -8.21 -30.29
CA GLN A 383 13.43 -9.52 -29.78
C GLN A 383 13.21 -10.67 -30.79
N ARG A 384 12.36 -10.42 -31.79
CA ARG A 384 11.97 -11.37 -32.85
C ARG A 384 12.46 -10.97 -34.23
N ASP A 385 13.37 -9.99 -34.31
CA ASP A 385 13.95 -9.51 -35.57
C ASP A 385 15.09 -10.41 -36.04
N TYR A 386 14.78 -11.70 -36.18
CA TYR A 386 15.76 -12.77 -36.38
C TYR A 386 16.58 -12.60 -37.66
N ASP A 387 16.00 -12.01 -38.69
CA ASP A 387 16.69 -11.72 -39.96
C ASP A 387 17.87 -10.74 -39.79
N ASN A 388 17.87 -9.94 -38.72
CA ASN A 388 18.90 -8.96 -38.41
C ASN A 388 19.81 -9.37 -37.24
N PHE A 389 19.63 -10.58 -36.69
CA PHE A 389 20.42 -11.09 -35.59
C PHE A 389 21.77 -11.65 -36.08
N ASN A 390 22.82 -11.45 -35.29
CA ASN A 390 24.08 -12.16 -35.46
C ASN A 390 24.03 -13.53 -34.77
N LYS A 391 25.06 -14.38 -34.99
CA LYS A 391 25.14 -15.73 -34.42
C LYS A 391 24.98 -15.74 -32.88
N ASN A 392 25.60 -14.79 -32.18
CA ASN A 392 25.53 -14.72 -30.72
C ASN A 392 24.13 -14.33 -30.24
N GLU A 393 23.42 -13.48 -30.97
CA GLU A 393 22.05 -13.08 -30.66
C GLU A 393 21.03 -14.21 -30.89
N LEU A 394 21.21 -14.99 -31.96
CA LEU A 394 20.43 -16.19 -32.20
C LEU A 394 20.64 -17.24 -31.09
N LYS A 395 21.90 -17.47 -30.68
CA LYS A 395 22.23 -18.34 -29.54
C LYS A 395 21.63 -17.84 -28.24
N ALA A 396 21.76 -16.55 -27.93
CA ALA A 396 21.20 -15.95 -26.73
C ALA A 396 19.67 -16.12 -26.67
N ARG A 397 18.99 -15.95 -27.81
CA ARG A 397 17.54 -16.16 -27.90
C ARG A 397 17.16 -17.62 -27.69
N LEU A 398 17.88 -18.54 -28.33
CA LEU A 398 17.67 -19.98 -28.20
C LEU A 398 17.79 -20.42 -26.74
N ASN A 399 18.86 -20.00 -26.07
CA ASN A 399 19.10 -20.29 -24.65
C ASN A 399 18.03 -19.65 -23.75
N SER A 400 17.57 -18.44 -24.07
CA SER A 400 16.48 -17.77 -23.35
C SER A 400 15.16 -18.56 -23.41
N LEU A 401 14.79 -19.09 -24.58
CA LEU A 401 13.56 -19.89 -24.75
C LEU A 401 13.68 -21.26 -24.07
N ALA A 402 14.87 -21.84 -24.11
CA ALA A 402 15.14 -23.11 -23.48
C ALA A 402 15.03 -23.04 -21.94
N GLY A 403 15.34 -21.89 -21.33
CA GLY A 403 15.13 -21.63 -19.90
C GLY A 403 13.68 -21.39 -19.48
N LYS A 404 12.71 -21.43 -20.42
CA LYS A 404 11.26 -21.28 -20.16
C LYS A 404 10.55 -22.64 -20.15
N GLU A 405 9.23 -22.64 -19.97
CA GLU A 405 8.40 -23.87 -19.95
C GLU A 405 8.59 -24.78 -21.17
N LEU A 406 8.97 -24.22 -22.32
CA LEU A 406 9.29 -24.97 -23.54
C LEU A 406 10.38 -26.03 -23.32
N GLY A 407 11.38 -25.71 -22.50
CA GLY A 407 12.50 -26.61 -22.24
C GLY A 407 12.12 -27.84 -21.41
N ASN A 408 10.91 -27.89 -20.84
CA ASN A 408 10.41 -29.08 -20.12
C ASN A 408 10.06 -30.23 -21.08
N ASN A 409 9.86 -29.94 -22.37
CA ASN A 409 9.62 -30.97 -23.37
C ASN A 409 10.96 -31.51 -23.90
N GLU A 410 11.19 -32.82 -23.74
CA GLU A 410 12.47 -33.45 -24.08
C GLU A 410 12.84 -33.27 -25.55
N GLU A 411 11.88 -33.41 -26.48
CA GLU A 411 12.15 -33.27 -27.90
C GLU A 411 12.46 -31.82 -28.31
N LEU A 412 11.76 -30.83 -27.74
CA LEU A 412 12.11 -29.43 -27.97
C LEU A 412 13.49 -29.11 -27.42
N LEU A 413 13.82 -29.63 -26.23
CA LEU A 413 15.11 -29.43 -25.58
C LEU A 413 16.26 -30.03 -26.40
N GLU A 414 16.13 -31.27 -26.87
CA GLU A 414 17.13 -31.92 -27.73
C GLU A 414 17.39 -31.10 -29.00
N ASN A 415 16.33 -30.59 -29.63
CA ASN A 415 16.45 -29.76 -30.84
C ASN A 415 17.12 -28.41 -30.56
N ILE A 416 16.83 -27.78 -29.42
CA ILE A 416 17.50 -26.55 -28.98
C ILE A 416 19.00 -26.83 -28.80
N ILE A 417 19.37 -27.89 -28.09
CA ILE A 417 20.79 -28.24 -27.85
C ILE A 417 21.51 -28.53 -29.17
N ALA A 418 20.85 -29.22 -30.10
CA ALA A 418 21.41 -29.48 -31.43
C ALA A 418 21.73 -28.19 -32.19
N PHE A 419 20.85 -27.18 -32.12
CA PHE A 419 21.10 -25.88 -32.73
C PHE A 419 22.18 -25.07 -32.01
N ASP A 420 22.32 -25.16 -30.69
CA ASP A 420 23.40 -24.46 -29.98
C ASP A 420 24.79 -25.03 -30.34
N ASN A 421 24.88 -26.34 -30.56
CA ASN A 421 26.13 -27.01 -30.94
C ASN A 421 26.48 -26.93 -32.44
N CYS A 422 25.64 -26.30 -33.28
CA CYS A 422 25.90 -26.23 -34.72
C CYS A 422 26.90 -25.12 -35.11
N ASN A 423 27.49 -25.24 -36.30
CA ASN A 423 28.44 -24.25 -36.85
C ASN A 423 27.76 -22.98 -37.44
N PHE A 424 26.42 -22.91 -37.41
CA PHE A 424 25.62 -21.83 -38.00
C PHE A 424 25.99 -21.57 -39.47
N SER A 425 25.87 -22.61 -40.32
CA SER A 425 25.93 -22.40 -41.78
C SER A 425 24.74 -21.55 -42.25
N ASN A 426 24.80 -20.99 -43.46
CA ASN A 426 23.70 -20.16 -43.97
C ASN A 426 22.36 -20.91 -44.03
N GLU A 427 22.37 -22.23 -44.18
CA GLU A 427 21.15 -23.04 -44.18
C GLU A 427 20.68 -23.36 -42.75
N ASP A 428 21.61 -23.62 -41.82
CA ASP A 428 21.28 -23.83 -40.41
C ASP A 428 20.68 -22.56 -39.80
N VAL A 429 21.18 -21.38 -40.19
CA VAL A 429 20.60 -20.09 -39.76
C VAL A 429 19.16 -19.96 -40.25
N LYS A 430 18.85 -20.30 -41.50
CA LYS A 430 17.45 -20.26 -41.99
C LYS A 430 16.54 -21.23 -41.22
N ASN A 431 17.00 -22.45 -40.98
CA ASN A 431 16.26 -23.44 -40.21
C ASN A 431 16.06 -22.98 -38.76
N LEU A 432 17.10 -22.42 -38.14
CA LEU A 432 17.05 -21.88 -36.79
C LEU A 432 16.06 -20.70 -36.67
N ILE A 433 16.03 -19.78 -37.64
CA ILE A 433 15.07 -18.66 -37.64
C ILE A 433 13.62 -19.18 -37.65
N LYS A 434 13.32 -20.17 -38.50
CA LYS A 434 12.00 -20.83 -38.54
C LYS A 434 11.69 -21.56 -37.24
N PHE A 435 12.66 -22.29 -36.71
CA PHE A 435 12.55 -23.01 -35.44
C PHE A 435 12.25 -22.06 -34.28
N LEU A 436 13.01 -20.96 -34.14
CA LEU A 436 12.78 -19.92 -33.13
C LEU A 436 11.40 -19.26 -33.27
N THR A 437 10.92 -19.08 -34.50
CA THR A 437 9.56 -18.54 -34.75
C THR A 437 8.48 -19.50 -34.25
N GLU A 438 8.64 -20.80 -34.51
CA GLU A 438 7.73 -21.82 -33.99
C GLU A 438 7.76 -21.90 -32.46
N LEU A 439 8.96 -21.87 -31.85
CA LEU A 439 9.10 -21.83 -30.38
C LEU A 439 8.40 -20.61 -29.77
N ASP A 440 8.51 -19.43 -30.39
CA ASP A 440 7.81 -18.24 -29.91
C ASP A 440 6.29 -18.35 -30.03
N ASP A 441 5.77 -18.96 -31.09
CA ASP A 441 4.32 -19.18 -31.22
C ASP A 441 3.78 -20.15 -30.17
N ILE A 442 4.57 -21.16 -29.79
CA ILE A 442 4.24 -22.07 -28.68
C ILE A 442 4.32 -21.31 -27.35
N ASN A 443 5.40 -20.56 -27.10
CA ASN A 443 5.59 -19.77 -25.88
C ASN A 443 4.50 -18.71 -25.68
N ASP A 444 4.03 -18.09 -26.76
CA ASP A 444 2.92 -17.14 -26.74
C ASP A 444 1.57 -17.81 -26.48
N GLY A 445 1.47 -19.14 -26.60
CA GLY A 445 0.23 -19.91 -26.51
C GLY A 445 -0.64 -19.84 -27.77
N LYS A 446 -0.09 -19.43 -28.92
CA LYS A 446 -0.80 -19.45 -30.21
C LYS A 446 -0.93 -20.86 -30.76
N LYS A 447 0.00 -21.74 -30.40
CA LYS A 447 0.05 -23.16 -30.78
C LYS A 447 0.29 -24.00 -29.53
N SER A 448 -0.22 -25.23 -29.52
CA SER A 448 0.18 -26.22 -28.51
C SER A 448 1.56 -26.79 -28.85
N VAL A 449 2.19 -27.42 -27.86
CA VAL A 449 3.50 -28.08 -28.03
C VAL A 449 3.42 -29.17 -29.11
N GLU A 450 2.35 -29.97 -29.13
CA GLU A 450 2.19 -31.07 -30.10
C GLU A 450 2.12 -30.55 -31.53
N LYS A 451 1.35 -29.47 -31.76
CA LYS A 451 1.20 -28.87 -33.08
C LYS A 451 2.50 -28.21 -33.56
N GLY A 452 3.25 -27.58 -32.64
CA GLY A 452 4.57 -27.04 -32.95
C GLY A 452 5.56 -28.13 -33.36
N LEU A 453 5.61 -29.23 -32.60
CA LEU A 453 6.46 -30.39 -32.91
C LEU A 453 6.10 -31.04 -34.26
N GLU A 454 4.82 -31.13 -34.60
CA GLU A 454 4.38 -31.62 -35.91
C GLU A 454 4.96 -30.79 -37.06
N ILE A 455 4.94 -29.46 -36.93
CA ILE A 455 5.50 -28.54 -37.93
C ILE A 455 7.02 -28.69 -38.01
N ILE A 456 7.71 -28.73 -36.87
CA ILE A 456 9.18 -28.90 -36.79
C ILE A 456 9.62 -30.17 -37.53
N ARG A 457 8.92 -31.30 -37.30
CA ARG A 457 9.19 -32.57 -37.98
C ARG A 457 8.89 -32.50 -39.48
N LYS A 458 7.73 -31.94 -39.86
CA LYS A 458 7.26 -31.87 -41.25
C LYS A 458 8.16 -30.98 -42.11
N GLU A 459 8.56 -29.83 -41.57
CA GLU A 459 9.44 -28.88 -42.25
C GLU A 459 10.93 -29.21 -42.12
N LYS A 460 11.27 -30.25 -41.35
CA LYS A 460 12.64 -30.69 -41.08
C LYS A 460 13.53 -29.56 -40.54
N LEU A 461 13.03 -28.87 -39.51
CA LEU A 461 13.72 -27.74 -38.87
C LEU A 461 14.83 -28.25 -37.93
N TYR A 462 15.87 -28.84 -38.50
CA TYR A 462 17.04 -29.38 -37.78
C TYR A 462 18.34 -28.80 -38.35
N PRO A 463 19.42 -28.68 -37.54
CA PRO A 463 20.74 -28.34 -38.06
C PRO A 463 21.29 -29.49 -38.92
N LYS A 464 22.13 -29.17 -39.92
CA LYS A 464 22.92 -30.19 -40.63
C LYS A 464 23.91 -30.83 -39.66
N GLU A 465 24.12 -32.14 -39.85
CA GLU A 465 24.77 -33.08 -38.92
C GLU A 465 25.75 -32.43 -37.92
N PRO A 466 25.57 -32.67 -36.61
CA PRO A 466 26.52 -32.17 -35.62
C PRO A 466 27.92 -32.72 -35.93
N GLU A 467 28.95 -31.89 -35.81
CA GLU A 467 30.33 -32.39 -35.73
C GLU A 467 30.39 -33.45 -34.63
N ASN A 468 31.17 -34.51 -34.85
CA ASN A 468 31.38 -35.67 -33.96
C ASN A 468 31.66 -35.27 -32.49
N GLN A 469 30.62 -34.88 -31.75
CA GLN A 469 30.65 -34.72 -30.30
C GLN A 469 30.29 -36.07 -29.69
N ALA A 470 31.04 -36.51 -28.69
CA ALA A 470 30.76 -37.76 -28.00
C ALA A 470 29.36 -37.70 -27.37
N GLN A 471 28.59 -38.78 -27.44
CA GLN A 471 27.25 -38.87 -26.82
C GLN A 471 27.26 -38.50 -25.33
N GLU A 472 28.38 -38.76 -24.64
CA GLU A 472 28.60 -38.36 -23.25
C GLU A 472 28.60 -36.83 -23.04
N GLU A 473 29.11 -36.06 -24.00
CA GLU A 473 29.16 -34.59 -23.93
C GLU A 473 27.78 -33.97 -24.18
N ILE A 474 27.01 -34.55 -25.11
CA ILE A 474 25.60 -34.19 -25.34
C ILE A 474 24.76 -34.49 -24.09
N GLN A 475 24.92 -35.67 -23.48
CA GLN A 475 24.19 -36.03 -22.27
C GLN A 475 24.55 -35.11 -21.10
N LYS A 476 25.82 -34.77 -20.92
CA LYS A 476 26.27 -33.82 -19.89
C LYS A 476 25.67 -32.43 -20.09
N ASN A 477 25.54 -31.97 -21.34
CA ASN A 477 24.89 -30.71 -21.67
C ASN A 477 23.38 -30.74 -21.38
N ILE A 478 22.69 -31.85 -21.69
CA ILE A 478 21.28 -32.06 -21.32
C ILE A 478 21.11 -32.01 -19.80
N ASP A 479 21.96 -32.70 -19.04
CA ASP A 479 21.87 -32.77 -17.57
C ASP A 479 22.14 -31.41 -16.91
N ASN A 480 23.14 -30.67 -17.40
CA ASN A 480 23.40 -29.29 -16.98
C ASN A 480 22.18 -28.40 -17.26
N PHE A 481 21.58 -28.54 -18.44
CA PHE A 481 20.42 -27.76 -18.83
C PHE A 481 19.19 -28.04 -17.95
N LYS A 482 18.90 -29.32 -17.69
CA LYS A 482 17.83 -29.75 -16.76
C LYS A 482 18.07 -29.19 -15.33
N SER A 483 19.32 -29.14 -14.88
CA SER A 483 19.69 -28.56 -13.59
C SER A 483 19.48 -27.03 -13.54
N GLU A 484 19.87 -26.31 -14.59
CA GLU A 484 19.65 -24.87 -14.72
C GLU A 484 18.16 -24.52 -14.80
N GLN A 485 17.36 -25.28 -15.55
CA GLN A 485 15.92 -25.12 -15.58
C GLN A 485 15.28 -25.30 -14.21
N LYS A 486 15.68 -26.33 -13.46
CA LYS A 486 15.14 -26.57 -12.11
C LYS A 486 15.41 -25.37 -11.19
N LYS A 487 16.60 -24.77 -11.28
CA LYS A 487 16.94 -23.54 -10.55
C LYS A 487 16.11 -22.34 -11.05
N ALA A 488 15.95 -22.18 -12.35
CA ALA A 488 15.15 -21.09 -12.93
C ALA A 488 13.67 -21.19 -12.50
N PHE A 489 13.11 -22.40 -12.51
CA PHE A 489 11.75 -22.68 -12.05
C PHE A 489 11.56 -22.32 -10.57
N GLN A 490 12.44 -22.83 -9.69
CA GLN A 490 12.42 -22.51 -8.26
C GLN A 490 12.53 -21.00 -8.00
N LEU A 491 13.40 -20.31 -8.74
CA LEU A 491 13.55 -18.86 -8.64
C LEU A 491 12.28 -18.13 -9.09
N ASN A 492 11.64 -18.56 -10.18
CA ASN A 492 10.42 -17.96 -10.69
C ASN A 492 9.23 -18.20 -9.75
N GLU A 493 9.13 -19.38 -9.11
CA GLU A 493 8.12 -19.62 -8.07
C GLU A 493 8.31 -18.68 -6.87
N LEU A 494 9.55 -18.49 -6.42
CA LEU A 494 9.85 -17.58 -5.32
C LEU A 494 9.55 -16.10 -5.70
N LYS A 495 9.92 -15.68 -6.91
CA LYS A 495 9.58 -14.35 -7.45
C LYS A 495 8.06 -14.15 -7.52
N LYS A 496 7.31 -15.14 -7.99
CA LYS A 496 5.85 -15.09 -8.08
C LYS A 496 5.23 -14.94 -6.68
N LYS A 497 5.65 -15.76 -5.71
CA LYS A 497 5.20 -15.65 -4.30
C LYS A 497 5.49 -14.26 -3.74
N PHE A 498 6.66 -13.69 -4.04
CA PHE A 498 7.04 -12.35 -3.61
C PHE A 498 6.22 -11.25 -4.29
N ASP A 499 6.01 -11.34 -5.60
CA ASP A 499 5.24 -10.36 -6.37
C ASP A 499 3.75 -10.39 -5.95
N ASP A 500 3.21 -11.57 -5.62
CA ASP A 500 1.86 -11.72 -5.03
C ASP A 500 1.79 -11.06 -3.65
N THR A 501 2.84 -11.15 -2.85
CA THR A 501 2.96 -10.44 -1.56
C THR A 501 2.92 -8.92 -1.77
N LEU A 502 3.63 -8.39 -2.76
CA LEU A 502 3.56 -6.96 -3.09
C LEU A 502 2.17 -6.55 -3.58
N ASN A 503 1.49 -7.40 -4.34
CA ASN A 503 0.13 -7.15 -4.79
C ASN A 503 -0.85 -7.01 -3.61
N LEU A 504 -0.71 -7.83 -2.56
CA LEU A 504 -1.48 -7.67 -1.32
C LEU A 504 -1.28 -6.28 -0.69
N LEU A 505 -0.05 -5.75 -0.71
CA LEU A 505 0.22 -4.39 -0.22
C LEU A 505 -0.47 -3.32 -1.09
N TYR A 506 -0.39 -3.44 -2.42
CA TYR A 506 -1.05 -2.51 -3.33
C TYR A 506 -2.58 -2.56 -3.22
N MET A 507 -3.18 -3.73 -3.01
CA MET A 507 -4.63 -3.88 -2.77
C MET A 507 -5.11 -3.10 -1.55
N ASN A 508 -4.25 -2.98 -0.54
CA ASN A 508 -4.54 -2.31 0.73
C ASN A 508 -4.03 -0.85 0.78
N ASN A 509 -3.72 -0.25 -0.37
CA ASN A 509 -3.14 1.11 -0.49
C ASN A 509 -1.81 1.31 0.28
N LEU A 510 -1.04 0.24 0.52
CA LEU A 510 0.24 0.28 1.25
C LEU A 510 1.45 0.45 0.30
N ASN A 511 1.36 1.38 -0.64
CA ASN A 511 2.35 1.57 -1.71
C ASN A 511 3.77 1.84 -1.19
N ASN A 512 3.91 2.68 -0.15
CA ASN A 512 5.21 3.03 0.42
C ASN A 512 5.92 1.82 1.03
N ILE A 513 5.15 0.93 1.65
CA ILE A 513 5.65 -0.33 2.20
C ILE A 513 6.05 -1.25 1.04
N ALA A 514 5.21 -1.40 0.01
CA ALA A 514 5.53 -2.21 -1.18
C ALA A 514 6.82 -1.75 -1.87
N ASN A 515 7.02 -0.44 -2.01
CA ASN A 515 8.24 0.14 -2.57
C ASN A 515 9.46 -0.18 -1.71
N THR A 516 9.34 -0.07 -0.38
CA THR A 516 10.41 -0.46 0.55
C THR A 516 10.78 -1.94 0.41
N CYS A 517 9.77 -2.80 0.30
CA CYS A 517 9.95 -4.24 0.14
C CYS A 517 10.56 -4.60 -1.21
N SER A 518 10.25 -3.86 -2.28
CA SER A 518 10.62 -4.23 -3.67
C SER A 518 12.11 -4.52 -3.90
N LYS A 519 13.01 -3.92 -3.10
CA LYS A 519 14.46 -4.19 -3.15
C LYS A 519 14.83 -5.63 -2.75
N TYR A 520 13.95 -6.33 -2.03
CA TYR A 520 14.10 -7.73 -1.63
C TYR A 520 13.54 -8.73 -2.65
N ARG A 521 13.10 -8.26 -3.82
CA ARG A 521 12.70 -9.18 -4.89
C ARG A 521 13.86 -10.15 -5.17
N PRO A 522 13.66 -11.47 -5.15
CA PRO A 522 14.75 -12.43 -5.23
C PRO A 522 15.37 -12.43 -6.64
N HIS A 523 16.71 -12.33 -6.67
CA HIS A 523 17.50 -12.35 -7.93
C HIS A 523 18.20 -13.70 -8.15
N ASN A 524 18.38 -14.48 -7.09
CA ASN A 524 19.04 -15.79 -7.12
C ASN A 524 18.48 -16.67 -5.98
N LEU A 525 18.98 -17.91 -5.88
CA LEU A 525 18.60 -18.88 -4.84
C LEU A 525 19.63 -18.98 -3.70
N THR A 526 20.34 -17.89 -3.41
CA THR A 526 21.21 -17.84 -2.21
C THR A 526 20.35 -17.83 -0.95
N GLU A 527 20.89 -18.36 0.15
CA GLU A 527 20.18 -18.44 1.43
C GLU A 527 19.63 -17.07 1.87
N ASP A 528 20.45 -16.03 1.83
CA ASP A 528 20.02 -14.66 2.17
C ASP A 528 18.88 -14.16 1.25
N SER A 529 18.93 -14.44 -0.06
CA SER A 529 17.88 -14.01 -0.99
C SER A 529 16.55 -14.71 -0.72
N VAL A 530 16.60 -16.00 -0.34
CA VAL A 530 15.42 -16.80 -0.01
C VAL A 530 14.85 -16.38 1.35
N GLU A 531 15.71 -16.16 2.35
CA GLU A 531 15.33 -15.69 3.68
C GLU A 531 14.62 -14.33 3.60
N ASN A 532 15.20 -13.38 2.87
CA ASN A 532 14.60 -12.05 2.67
C ASN A 532 13.21 -12.14 2.02
N ALA A 533 13.08 -12.90 0.93
CA ALA A 533 11.80 -13.02 0.23
C ALA A 533 10.72 -13.67 1.12
N ASN A 534 11.08 -14.72 1.87
CA ASN A 534 10.15 -15.41 2.77
C ASN A 534 9.77 -14.55 3.97
N PHE A 535 10.72 -13.85 4.60
CA PHE A 535 10.43 -12.95 5.72
C PHE A 535 9.41 -11.88 5.33
N ILE A 536 9.61 -11.24 4.17
CA ILE A 536 8.69 -10.22 3.67
C ILE A 536 7.30 -10.82 3.38
N ALA A 537 7.23 -12.01 2.77
CA ALA A 537 5.96 -12.71 2.56
C ALA A 537 5.24 -13.00 3.87
N ASP A 538 5.94 -13.52 4.86
CA ASP A 538 5.36 -13.94 6.14
C ASP A 538 4.88 -12.73 6.97
N ILE A 539 5.65 -11.64 7.01
CA ILE A 539 5.27 -10.46 7.80
C ILE A 539 4.09 -9.72 7.18
N VAL A 540 4.00 -9.65 5.85
CA VAL A 540 2.87 -9.04 5.15
C VAL A 540 1.61 -9.86 5.39
N ASN A 541 1.67 -11.18 5.20
CA ASN A 541 0.53 -12.06 5.45
C ASN A 541 0.04 -12.01 6.90
N LYS A 542 0.97 -11.99 7.87
CA LYS A 542 0.65 -11.90 9.30
C LYS A 542 -0.14 -10.63 9.65
N ASN A 543 0.18 -9.49 9.02
CA ASN A 543 -0.39 -8.18 9.38
C ASN A 543 -1.60 -7.75 8.53
N ILE A 544 -1.88 -8.43 7.42
CA ILE A 544 -2.98 -8.08 6.51
C ILE A 544 -4.20 -9.02 6.65
N LYS A 545 -4.04 -10.26 7.16
CA LYS A 545 -5.09 -11.30 7.37
C LYS A 545 -6.34 -11.19 6.45
N ASN A 546 -6.33 -12.00 5.39
CA ASN A 546 -7.29 -12.15 4.28
C ASN A 546 -8.79 -12.42 4.62
N SER A 547 -9.33 -12.00 5.76
CA SER A 547 -10.72 -12.33 6.14
C SER A 547 -11.48 -11.23 6.87
N ASN A 548 -10.82 -10.16 7.31
CA ASN A 548 -11.50 -9.02 7.95
C ASN A 548 -10.98 -7.70 7.36
N PRO A 549 -11.70 -7.07 6.39
CA PRO A 549 -11.25 -5.86 5.72
C PRO A 549 -11.07 -4.64 6.65
N ASN A 550 -11.41 -4.75 7.94
CA ASN A 550 -11.35 -3.66 8.91
C ASN A 550 -10.16 -3.72 9.90
N SER A 551 -9.23 -4.67 9.79
CA SER A 551 -8.14 -4.81 10.79
C SER A 551 -6.76 -5.07 10.18
N ILE A 552 -6.22 -4.14 9.41
CA ILE A 552 -4.83 -4.16 8.96
C ILE A 552 -3.93 -3.61 10.07
N ASN A 553 -2.97 -4.40 10.55
CA ASN A 553 -1.96 -3.91 11.49
C ASN A 553 -0.81 -3.20 10.76
N LYS A 554 -1.09 -2.01 10.23
CA LYS A 554 -0.12 -1.21 9.45
C LYS A 554 1.13 -0.86 10.27
N SER A 555 0.95 -0.44 11.52
CA SER A 555 2.06 -0.04 12.39
C SER A 555 3.00 -1.20 12.71
N GLY A 556 2.46 -2.40 12.96
CA GLY A 556 3.26 -3.61 13.16
C GLY A 556 4.05 -4.01 11.92
N LEU A 557 3.43 -3.90 10.74
CA LEU A 557 4.07 -4.18 9.46
C LEU A 557 5.24 -3.21 9.17
N GLU A 558 5.02 -1.91 9.32
CA GLU A 558 6.06 -0.88 9.10
C GLU A 558 7.26 -1.06 10.03
N SER A 559 6.98 -1.32 11.31
CA SER A 559 8.01 -1.50 12.34
C SER A 559 8.85 -2.75 12.05
N ALA A 560 8.21 -3.87 11.71
CA ALA A 560 8.91 -5.10 11.39
C ALA A 560 9.81 -4.96 10.14
N ILE A 561 9.33 -4.29 9.09
CA ILE A 561 10.14 -4.04 7.89
C ILE A 561 11.29 -3.08 8.19
N LEU A 562 11.07 -2.04 9.00
CA LEU A 562 12.14 -1.13 9.41
C LEU A 562 13.23 -1.82 10.22
N ARG A 563 12.85 -2.72 11.13
CA ARG A 563 13.77 -3.52 11.95
C ARG A 563 14.55 -4.51 11.07
N TRP A 564 13.88 -5.17 10.13
CA TRP A 564 14.51 -6.04 9.12
C TRP A 564 15.52 -5.30 8.24
N ASP A 565 15.13 -4.14 7.72
CA ASP A 565 15.98 -3.24 6.93
C ASP A 565 17.24 -2.83 7.70
N THR A 566 17.05 -2.46 8.97
CA THR A 566 18.15 -2.02 9.83
C THR A 566 19.09 -3.16 10.16
N PHE A 567 18.56 -4.32 10.54
CA PHE A 567 19.39 -5.49 10.82
C PHE A 567 20.23 -5.89 9.60
N ASN A 568 19.61 -6.00 8.42
CA ASN A 568 20.31 -6.37 7.19
C ASN A 568 21.32 -5.32 6.73
N HIS A 569 21.08 -4.04 7.02
CA HIS A 569 22.07 -3.00 6.76
C HIS A 569 23.37 -3.26 7.52
N TYR A 570 23.28 -3.56 8.83
CA TYR A 570 24.46 -3.87 9.64
C TYR A 570 25.07 -5.22 9.28
N LYS A 571 24.26 -6.28 9.13
CA LYS A 571 24.71 -7.64 8.72
C LYS A 571 25.57 -7.58 7.45
N ASN A 572 25.16 -6.79 6.46
CA ASN A 572 25.79 -6.77 5.14
C ASN A 572 26.93 -5.74 4.99
N ASN A 573 26.90 -4.64 5.75
CA ASN A 573 27.87 -3.54 5.56
C ASN A 573 28.83 -3.36 6.74
N GLU A 574 28.41 -3.71 7.96
CA GLU A 574 29.15 -3.44 9.20
C GLU A 574 29.03 -4.60 10.23
N PRO A 575 29.37 -5.85 9.85
CA PRO A 575 29.17 -7.02 10.72
C PRO A 575 30.02 -7.01 11.99
N ASP A 576 31.16 -6.30 11.97
CA ASP A 576 32.06 -6.17 13.12
C ASP A 576 31.71 -4.96 14.01
N ASN A 577 30.63 -4.22 13.70
CA ASN A 577 30.21 -3.06 14.49
C ASN A 577 29.82 -3.52 15.92
N PRO A 578 30.39 -2.92 16.98
CA PRO A 578 30.06 -3.27 18.37
C PRO A 578 28.56 -3.21 18.68
N LEU A 579 27.82 -2.30 18.04
CA LEU A 579 26.38 -2.19 18.18
C LEU A 579 25.68 -3.44 17.62
N PHE A 580 26.08 -3.91 16.44
CA PHE A 580 25.51 -5.10 15.82
C PHE A 580 25.78 -6.36 16.65
N ILE A 581 27.01 -6.53 17.15
CA ILE A 581 27.39 -7.65 18.01
C ILE A 581 26.54 -7.68 19.29
N LYS A 582 26.37 -6.52 19.94
CA LYS A 582 25.49 -6.40 21.12
C LYS A 582 24.04 -6.72 20.81
N ALA A 583 23.53 -6.24 19.67
CA ALA A 583 22.15 -6.51 19.26
C ALA A 583 21.89 -8.00 19.04
N VAL A 584 22.84 -8.70 18.41
CA VAL A 584 22.80 -10.16 18.22
C VAL A 584 22.82 -10.89 19.57
N GLN A 585 23.69 -10.49 20.49
CA GLN A 585 23.74 -11.07 21.84
C GLN A 585 22.46 -10.83 22.63
N PHE A 586 21.88 -9.64 22.53
CA PHE A 586 20.63 -9.29 23.19
C PHE A 586 19.43 -10.10 22.67
N SER A 587 19.43 -10.47 21.39
CA SER A 587 18.31 -11.13 20.74
C SER A 587 18.42 -12.66 20.67
N GLN A 588 19.48 -13.25 21.23
CA GLN A 588 19.63 -14.70 21.29
C GLN A 588 18.58 -15.33 22.20
N ASN A 589 17.88 -16.35 21.69
CA ASN A 589 16.98 -17.18 22.47
C ASN A 589 17.75 -18.24 23.29
N ALA A 590 17.04 -19.03 24.09
CA ALA A 590 17.65 -20.08 24.93
C ALA A 590 18.39 -21.18 24.12
N VAL A 591 18.20 -21.23 22.80
CA VAL A 591 18.81 -22.18 21.86
C VAL A 591 19.90 -21.49 21.01
N ASN A 592 20.31 -20.26 21.36
CA ASN A 592 21.27 -19.40 20.65
C ASN A 592 20.86 -18.99 19.22
N GLU A 593 19.61 -19.14 18.83
CA GLU A 593 19.10 -18.56 17.58
C GLU A 593 18.80 -17.08 17.78
N VAL A 594 19.09 -16.27 16.77
CA VAL A 594 18.99 -14.81 16.80
C VAL A 594 17.58 -14.39 16.38
N ASP A 595 16.84 -13.74 17.27
CA ASP A 595 15.59 -13.07 16.91
C ASP A 595 15.92 -11.76 16.15
N ILE A 596 15.83 -11.80 14.83
CA ILE A 596 16.18 -10.68 13.96
C ILE A 596 15.32 -9.45 14.25
N ASN A 597 14.05 -9.63 14.60
CA ASN A 597 13.16 -8.52 14.91
C ASN A 597 13.62 -7.79 16.19
N LYS A 598 13.99 -8.54 17.24
CA LYS A 598 14.57 -7.97 18.46
C LYS A 598 15.95 -7.34 18.24
N ALA A 599 16.78 -7.94 17.39
CA ALA A 599 18.09 -7.36 17.05
C ALA A 599 17.92 -6.01 16.35
N GLY A 600 17.07 -5.96 15.31
CA GLY A 600 16.76 -4.73 14.58
C GLY A 600 16.15 -3.66 15.49
N GLN A 601 15.28 -4.06 16.41
CA GLN A 601 14.71 -3.17 17.42
C GLN A 601 15.79 -2.57 18.34
N TYR A 602 16.71 -3.38 18.85
CA TYR A 602 17.80 -2.93 19.70
C TYR A 602 18.71 -1.92 18.98
N ILE A 603 19.03 -2.19 17.71
CA ILE A 603 19.85 -1.28 16.88
C ILE A 603 19.16 0.07 16.70
N ILE A 604 17.87 0.09 16.31
CA ILE A 604 17.12 1.34 16.13
C ILE A 604 17.06 2.15 17.42
N ASN A 605 16.75 1.49 18.54
CA ASN A 605 16.68 2.16 19.84
C ASN A 605 18.04 2.69 20.28
N SER A 606 19.13 1.98 19.97
CA SER A 606 20.49 2.47 20.20
C SER A 606 20.80 3.70 19.37
N GLU A 607 20.47 3.70 18.07
CA GLU A 607 20.66 4.87 17.19
C GLU A 607 19.86 6.09 17.70
N ILE A 608 18.64 5.88 18.19
CA ILE A 608 17.81 6.94 18.80
C ILE A 608 18.48 7.52 20.06
N ILE A 609 18.97 6.67 20.95
CA ILE A 609 19.57 7.09 22.23
C ILE A 609 20.97 7.69 22.03
N GLU A 610 21.74 7.20 21.08
CA GLU A 610 23.06 7.74 20.76
C GLU A 610 22.96 9.18 20.25
N ASN A 611 21.90 9.48 19.47
CA ASN A 611 21.61 10.78 18.89
C ASN A 611 20.62 11.63 19.72
N TYR A 612 20.39 11.28 20.99
CA TYR A 612 19.58 12.09 21.91
C TYR A 612 20.33 13.38 22.32
N PRO A 613 19.67 14.56 22.42
CA PRO A 613 18.23 14.80 22.29
C PRO A 613 17.72 15.09 20.87
N GLN A 614 18.59 15.16 19.86
CA GLN A 614 18.21 15.50 18.48
C GLN A 614 17.21 14.50 17.89
N SER A 615 17.31 13.23 18.29
CA SER A 615 16.38 12.17 17.87
C SER A 615 14.92 12.40 18.27
N LEU A 616 14.65 13.25 19.27
CA LEU A 616 13.28 13.53 19.74
C LEU A 616 12.38 14.17 18.68
N GLU A 617 12.93 14.81 17.64
CA GLU A 617 12.15 15.41 16.55
C GLU A 617 11.49 14.39 15.63
N PHE A 618 11.94 13.12 15.65
CA PHE A 618 11.57 12.09 14.66
C PHE A 618 10.88 10.86 15.24
N VAL A 619 10.64 10.86 16.56
CA VAL A 619 10.04 9.74 17.30
C VAL A 619 8.62 10.04 17.71
N LYS A 620 7.78 9.00 17.81
CA LYS A 620 6.35 9.15 18.14
C LYS A 620 6.09 9.63 19.58
N TYR A 621 6.96 9.27 20.53
CA TYR A 621 6.76 9.52 21.96
C TYR A 621 7.94 10.26 22.62
N PRO A 622 8.25 11.50 22.19
CA PRO A 622 9.45 12.21 22.64
C PRO A 622 9.48 12.46 24.15
N GLU A 623 8.33 12.77 24.74
CA GLU A 623 8.21 13.00 26.19
C GLU A 623 8.50 11.73 27.01
N LEU A 624 8.16 10.54 26.48
CA LEU A 624 8.48 9.28 27.15
C LEU A 624 9.98 9.01 27.11
N ILE A 625 10.61 9.18 25.93
CA ILE A 625 12.07 8.99 25.78
C ILE A 625 12.84 9.92 26.71
N LYS A 626 12.43 11.19 26.80
CA LYS A 626 13.03 12.15 27.74
C LYS A 626 12.94 11.66 29.19
N LYS A 627 11.76 11.20 29.62
CA LYS A 627 11.60 10.67 30.98
C LYS A 627 12.42 9.40 31.23
N ILE A 628 12.55 8.51 30.24
CA ILE A 628 13.40 7.32 30.34
C ILE A 628 14.86 7.75 30.56
N MET A 629 15.38 8.64 29.72
CA MET A 629 16.75 9.17 29.84
C MET A 629 17.02 9.85 31.17
N ASP A 630 16.07 10.64 31.66
CA ASP A 630 16.17 11.31 32.97
C ASP A 630 16.23 10.29 34.12
N LYS A 631 15.46 9.20 34.03
CA LYS A 631 15.36 8.17 35.08
C LYS A 631 16.48 7.14 35.04
N THR A 632 17.09 6.91 33.89
CA THR A 632 18.30 6.07 33.77
C THR A 632 19.59 6.84 34.11
N ALA A 633 19.48 8.08 34.60
CA ALA A 633 20.63 8.95 34.88
C ALA A 633 21.56 9.11 33.66
N GLN A 634 20.98 9.17 32.46
CA GLN A 634 21.69 9.24 31.18
C GLN A 634 22.53 7.99 30.84
N ASP A 635 22.30 6.85 31.51
CA ASP A 635 22.82 5.55 31.06
C ASP A 635 22.09 5.14 29.76
N LYS A 636 22.84 5.22 28.65
CA LYS A 636 22.36 4.91 27.31
C LYS A 636 21.98 3.44 27.16
N GLU A 637 22.78 2.52 27.71
CA GLU A 637 22.55 1.08 27.57
C GLU A 637 21.29 0.65 28.33
N ALA A 638 21.11 1.18 29.55
CA ALA A 638 19.88 0.98 30.30
C ALA A 638 18.66 1.56 29.56
N ALA A 639 18.77 2.78 29.03
CA ALA A 639 17.68 3.43 28.29
C ALA A 639 17.25 2.62 27.05
N VAL A 640 18.19 2.06 26.28
CA VAL A 640 17.91 1.20 25.14
C VAL A 640 17.08 -0.02 25.56
N LYS A 641 17.43 -0.68 26.67
CA LYS A 641 16.67 -1.84 27.17
C LYS A 641 15.24 -1.50 27.55
N TYR A 642 15.02 -0.36 28.21
CA TYR A 642 13.66 0.10 28.55
C TYR A 642 12.85 0.52 27.32
N LEU A 643 13.48 1.11 26.30
CA LEU A 643 12.80 1.36 25.02
C LEU A 643 12.41 0.06 24.32
N CYS A 644 13.29 -0.95 24.31
CA CYS A 644 12.95 -2.25 23.72
C CYS A 644 11.75 -2.91 24.44
N LYS A 645 11.67 -2.71 25.76
CA LYS A 645 10.55 -3.16 26.58
C LYS A 645 9.26 -2.41 26.25
N PHE A 646 9.34 -1.10 26.00
CA PHE A 646 8.19 -0.32 25.55
C PHE A 646 7.70 -0.74 24.15
N ASP A 647 8.59 -1.02 23.18
CA ASP A 647 8.07 -1.48 21.88
C ASP A 647 7.48 -2.89 21.96
N SER A 648 7.86 -3.71 22.95
CA SER A 648 7.19 -4.99 23.20
C SER A 648 5.70 -4.81 23.52
N TYR A 649 5.33 -3.71 24.18
CA TYR A 649 3.93 -3.30 24.34
C TYR A 649 3.35 -2.75 23.01
N GLN A 650 4.11 -1.96 22.26
CA GLN A 650 3.65 -1.41 20.98
C GLN A 650 3.34 -2.49 19.93
N ASP A 651 4.04 -3.63 19.99
CA ASP A 651 3.86 -4.77 19.10
C ASP A 651 2.61 -5.62 19.44
N LEU A 652 1.94 -5.38 20.58
CA LEU A 652 0.67 -6.02 20.91
C LEU A 652 -0.43 -5.63 19.92
N SER A 653 -1.37 -6.56 19.67
CA SER A 653 -2.54 -6.28 18.85
C SER A 653 -3.40 -5.16 19.46
N SER A 654 -4.15 -4.42 18.64
CA SER A 654 -5.06 -3.38 19.14
C SER A 654 -6.04 -3.93 20.18
N ASP A 655 -6.49 -5.18 20.00
CA ASP A 655 -7.37 -5.86 20.96
C ASP A 655 -6.63 -6.17 22.26
N ASP A 656 -5.42 -6.74 22.21
CA ASP A 656 -4.63 -7.03 23.41
C ASP A 656 -4.28 -5.76 24.21
N LYS A 657 -4.07 -4.63 23.54
CA LYS A 657 -3.84 -3.33 24.21
C LYS A 657 -5.05 -2.84 25.01
N THR A 658 -6.26 -3.32 24.72
CA THR A 658 -7.44 -3.00 25.53
C THR A 658 -7.50 -3.76 26.86
N PHE A 659 -6.60 -4.70 27.12
CA PHE A 659 -6.57 -5.51 28.34
C PHE A 659 -5.33 -5.21 29.17
N LEU A 660 -5.53 -4.68 30.38
CA LEU A 660 -4.45 -4.39 31.33
C LEU A 660 -3.68 -5.67 31.66
N SER A 661 -4.39 -6.78 31.82
CA SER A 661 -3.81 -8.12 32.06
C SER A 661 -2.80 -8.58 31.00
N LYS A 662 -2.89 -8.10 29.76
CA LYS A 662 -2.01 -8.52 28.65
C LYS A 662 -0.64 -7.87 28.69
N PHE A 663 -0.54 -6.66 29.23
CA PHE A 663 0.72 -5.90 29.21
C PHE A 663 1.27 -5.55 30.60
N LEU A 664 0.49 -5.69 31.68
CA LEU A 664 0.96 -5.37 33.03
C LEU A 664 2.22 -6.17 33.40
N ASN A 665 2.23 -7.46 33.06
CA ASN A 665 3.36 -8.38 33.34
C ASN A 665 4.62 -8.08 32.53
N LEU A 666 4.53 -7.24 31.50
CA LEU A 666 5.74 -6.80 30.80
C LEU A 666 6.58 -5.93 31.73
N PHE A 667 5.99 -5.17 32.66
CA PHE A 667 6.67 -4.14 33.44
C PHE A 667 6.79 -4.53 34.92
N ASP A 668 7.95 -4.30 35.53
CA ASP A 668 8.13 -4.49 36.98
C ASP A 668 7.61 -3.25 37.72
N SER A 669 6.55 -3.43 38.49
CA SER A 669 5.95 -2.36 39.31
C SER A 669 6.84 -1.88 40.46
N LYS A 670 8.01 -2.48 40.68
CA LYS A 670 9.02 -1.98 41.64
C LYS A 670 10.05 -1.07 40.97
N ASP A 671 10.35 -1.31 39.68
CA ASP A 671 11.33 -0.55 38.91
C ASP A 671 10.83 0.88 38.59
N ILE A 672 11.71 1.88 38.76
CA ILE A 672 11.34 3.29 38.67
C ILE A 672 11.06 3.71 37.22
N VAL A 673 11.78 3.14 36.25
CA VAL A 673 11.64 3.48 34.83
C VAL A 673 10.42 2.76 34.25
N ASP A 674 10.23 1.49 34.59
CA ASP A 674 9.04 0.71 34.23
C ASP A 674 7.75 1.38 34.74
N LYS A 675 7.76 1.92 35.97
CA LYS A 675 6.64 2.72 36.48
C LYS A 675 6.29 3.90 35.58
N VAL A 676 7.30 4.60 35.07
CA VAL A 676 7.10 5.76 34.18
C VAL A 676 6.51 5.32 32.84
N ILE A 677 7.00 4.21 32.29
CA ILE A 677 6.49 3.65 31.03
C ILE A 677 5.05 3.16 31.20
N LEU A 678 4.80 2.36 32.23
CA LEU A 678 3.46 1.83 32.52
C LEU A 678 2.47 2.97 32.79
N ARG A 679 2.88 4.01 33.53
CA ARG A 679 2.08 5.22 33.73
C ARG A 679 1.73 5.88 32.40
N HIS A 680 2.70 6.04 31.50
CA HIS A 680 2.47 6.63 30.18
C HIS A 680 1.46 5.83 29.35
N ILE A 681 1.60 4.49 29.33
CA ILE A 681 0.68 3.58 28.65
C ILE A 681 -0.74 3.72 29.21
N ILE A 682 -0.89 3.71 30.53
CA ILE A 682 -2.20 3.85 31.17
C ILE A 682 -2.83 5.20 30.84
N GLU A 683 -2.07 6.29 30.99
CA GLU A 683 -2.55 7.66 30.81
C GLU A 683 -2.96 7.99 29.37
N ASN A 684 -2.24 7.46 28.38
CA ASN A 684 -2.40 7.90 26.99
C ASN A 684 -3.14 6.86 26.13
N ASP A 685 -3.06 5.57 26.44
CA ASP A 685 -3.61 4.51 25.59
C ASP A 685 -4.77 3.78 26.27
N TYR A 686 -4.54 3.13 27.42
CA TYR A 686 -5.51 2.18 28.00
C TYR A 686 -6.80 2.83 28.50
N VAL A 687 -6.72 4.00 29.17
CA VAL A 687 -7.92 4.67 29.71
C VAL A 687 -8.80 5.28 28.63
N ASN A 688 -8.25 5.48 27.43
CA ASN A 688 -8.93 6.10 26.28
C ASN A 688 -9.59 5.07 25.35
N THR A 689 -9.53 3.78 25.67
CA THR A 689 -10.08 2.70 24.85
C THR A 689 -11.08 1.86 25.62
N ASP A 690 -12.10 1.35 24.93
CA ASP A 690 -13.08 0.42 25.51
C ASP A 690 -12.48 -0.99 25.63
N THR A 691 -12.71 -1.67 26.75
CA THR A 691 -12.41 -3.13 26.88
C THR A 691 -13.70 -3.90 26.70
N LYS A 692 -13.72 -4.87 25.78
CA LYS A 692 -14.87 -5.73 25.53
C LYS A 692 -14.55 -7.17 25.91
N VAL A 693 -15.41 -7.78 26.73
CA VAL A 693 -15.26 -9.15 27.19
C VAL A 693 -16.54 -9.92 26.91
N LEU A 694 -16.40 -11.17 26.46
CA LEU A 694 -17.50 -12.12 26.45
C LEU A 694 -17.68 -12.67 27.86
N ALA A 695 -18.82 -12.38 28.48
CA ALA A 695 -19.17 -12.82 29.82
C ALA A 695 -20.25 -13.91 29.77
N ASN A 696 -20.05 -14.99 30.52
CA ASN A 696 -21.00 -16.10 30.60
C ASN A 696 -22.14 -15.73 31.56
N ILE A 697 -23.40 -15.87 31.11
CA ILE A 697 -24.57 -15.52 31.94
C ILE A 697 -24.66 -16.42 33.19
N HIS A 698 -24.27 -17.69 33.05
CA HIS A 698 -24.18 -18.68 34.13
C HIS A 698 -22.96 -19.58 33.94
N ASP A 699 -22.39 -20.10 35.04
CA ASP A 699 -21.21 -20.98 35.03
C ASP A 699 -21.42 -22.29 34.25
N THR A 700 -22.68 -22.65 33.96
CA THR A 700 -23.09 -23.88 33.26
C THR A 700 -23.72 -23.65 31.89
N SER A 701 -23.77 -22.40 31.38
CA SER A 701 -24.41 -22.08 30.10
C SER A 701 -23.40 -21.66 29.03
N ASP A 702 -23.60 -22.09 27.79
CA ASP A 702 -22.83 -21.61 26.62
C ASP A 702 -23.30 -20.22 26.14
N GLU A 703 -24.32 -19.63 26.77
CA GLU A 703 -24.81 -18.29 26.42
C GLU A 703 -23.88 -17.20 26.96
N THR A 704 -23.23 -16.49 26.03
CA THR A 704 -22.34 -15.36 26.32
C THR A 704 -22.94 -14.02 25.92
N ILE A 705 -22.63 -12.98 26.67
CA ILE A 705 -22.94 -11.58 26.33
C ILE A 705 -21.67 -10.77 26.16
N THR A 706 -21.71 -9.73 25.34
CA THR A 706 -20.59 -8.78 25.25
C THR A 706 -20.76 -7.70 26.32
N ALA A 707 -19.93 -7.75 27.34
CA ALA A 707 -19.83 -6.72 28.36
C ALA A 707 -18.69 -5.74 28.03
N THR A 708 -18.92 -4.45 28.25
CA THR A 708 -17.95 -3.40 27.90
C THR A 708 -17.60 -2.55 29.11
N PHE A 709 -16.30 -2.48 29.42
CA PHE A 709 -15.74 -1.49 30.34
C PHE A 709 -15.27 -0.29 29.54
N SER A 710 -16.06 0.79 29.59
CA SER A 710 -15.84 1.94 28.70
C SER A 710 -14.64 2.80 29.09
N ALA A 711 -14.06 3.46 28.09
CA ALA A 711 -13.05 4.50 28.25
C ALA A 711 -13.51 5.59 29.22
N LYS A 712 -14.80 5.98 29.17
CA LYS A 712 -15.36 7.01 30.05
C LYS A 712 -15.31 6.61 31.52
N ALA A 713 -15.62 5.36 31.86
CA ALA A 713 -15.52 4.86 33.22
C ALA A 713 -14.06 4.71 33.66
N LYS A 714 -13.18 4.20 32.80
CA LYS A 714 -11.73 4.13 33.05
C LYS A 714 -11.14 5.50 33.35
N GLN A 715 -11.50 6.52 32.58
CA GLN A 715 -11.04 7.89 32.78
C GLN A 715 -11.52 8.47 34.12
N GLN A 716 -12.75 8.17 34.56
CA GLN A 716 -13.24 8.57 35.88
C GLN A 716 -12.43 7.94 37.01
N ILE A 717 -12.17 6.63 36.93
CA ILE A 717 -11.31 5.91 37.89
C ILE A 717 -9.90 6.49 37.91
N PHE A 718 -9.30 6.68 36.73
CA PHE A 718 -7.97 7.27 36.59
C PHE A 718 -7.91 8.68 37.18
N ASN A 719 -8.88 9.53 36.89
CA ASN A 719 -8.94 10.89 37.40
C ASN A 719 -9.08 10.95 38.93
N ARG A 720 -9.72 9.94 39.53
CA ARG A 720 -9.93 9.85 40.98
C ARG A 720 -8.70 9.33 41.72
N TYR A 721 -8.26 8.12 41.40
CA TYR A 721 -7.22 7.44 42.18
C TYR A 721 -5.80 7.80 41.72
N LYS A 722 -5.64 8.23 40.46
CA LYS A 722 -4.36 8.49 39.79
C LYS A 722 -3.41 7.28 39.81
N TYR A 723 -2.37 7.33 38.99
CA TYR A 723 -1.32 6.31 39.01
C TYR A 723 -0.50 6.42 40.32
N PRO A 724 -0.10 5.32 40.97
CA PRO A 724 -0.30 3.92 40.58
C PRO A 724 -1.61 3.28 41.08
N VAL A 725 -2.29 3.89 42.05
CA VAL A 725 -3.44 3.29 42.76
C VAL A 725 -4.57 2.90 41.81
N CYS A 726 -4.80 3.68 40.74
CA CYS A 726 -5.82 3.36 39.74
C CYS A 726 -5.63 2.00 39.07
N VAL A 727 -4.40 1.46 38.99
CA VAL A 727 -4.11 0.18 38.33
C VAL A 727 -4.88 -0.96 39.00
N ASP A 728 -4.90 -1.00 40.33
CA ASP A 728 -5.59 -2.06 41.08
C ASP A 728 -7.10 -2.03 40.81
N TYR A 729 -7.70 -0.84 40.83
CA TYR A 729 -9.12 -0.66 40.52
C TYR A 729 -9.46 -1.04 39.08
N LEU A 730 -8.67 -0.55 38.11
CA LEU A 730 -8.86 -0.87 36.69
C LEU A 730 -8.75 -2.37 36.45
N LYS A 731 -7.74 -3.04 37.04
CA LYS A 731 -7.55 -4.49 36.92
C LYS A 731 -8.70 -5.27 37.55
N ASN A 732 -9.12 -4.90 38.76
CA ASN A 732 -10.20 -5.57 39.46
C ASN A 732 -11.54 -5.44 38.73
N PHE A 733 -11.83 -4.28 38.12
CA PHE A 733 -13.03 -4.12 37.28
C PHE A 733 -12.93 -4.90 35.97
N GLU A 734 -11.76 -4.92 35.32
CA GLU A 734 -11.51 -5.75 34.14
C GLU A 734 -11.75 -7.24 34.44
N ASP A 735 -11.22 -7.74 35.56
CA ASP A 735 -11.38 -9.14 35.99
C ASP A 735 -12.83 -9.46 36.39
N ALA A 736 -13.55 -8.51 36.96
CA ALA A 736 -14.97 -8.68 37.27
C ALA A 736 -15.84 -8.71 36.01
N LEU A 737 -15.40 -8.13 34.88
CA LEU A 737 -16.21 -7.98 33.67
C LEU A 737 -16.54 -9.34 33.01
N SER A 738 -15.73 -10.38 33.23
CA SER A 738 -15.89 -11.68 32.59
C SER A 738 -16.96 -12.59 33.21
N SER A 739 -17.52 -12.24 34.36
CA SER A 739 -18.44 -13.12 35.09
C SER A 739 -19.65 -12.39 35.65
N PHE A 740 -20.74 -13.14 35.84
CA PHE A 740 -21.89 -12.67 36.61
C PHE A 740 -21.67 -12.99 38.09
N ALA A 741 -22.12 -12.08 38.93
CA ALA A 741 -21.99 -12.27 40.36
C ALA A 741 -23.07 -13.23 40.89
N THR A 742 -22.66 -14.46 41.20
CA THR A 742 -23.51 -15.57 41.65
C THR A 742 -23.92 -15.46 43.13
N ASP A 743 -23.00 -15.04 44.02
CA ASP A 743 -23.21 -14.98 45.46
C ASP A 743 -23.21 -13.56 46.06
N LYS A 744 -23.72 -13.45 47.29
CA LYS A 744 -23.64 -12.21 48.09
C LYS A 744 -22.19 -11.95 48.48
N GLY A 745 -21.56 -11.02 47.77
CA GLY A 745 -20.17 -10.60 48.02
C GLY A 745 -19.20 -10.94 46.90
N SER A 746 -19.58 -11.71 45.88
CA SER A 746 -18.70 -12.01 44.74
C SER A 746 -18.50 -10.80 43.82
N SER A 747 -17.37 -10.74 43.11
CA SER A 747 -17.16 -9.82 41.99
C SER A 747 -18.01 -10.27 40.79
N GLY A 748 -18.40 -9.33 39.93
CA GLY A 748 -19.08 -9.65 38.67
C GLY A 748 -20.22 -8.70 38.31
N ILE A 749 -20.79 -8.93 37.13
CA ILE A 749 -21.98 -8.24 36.64
C ILE A 749 -23.18 -8.64 37.49
N LYS A 750 -23.94 -7.65 37.95
CA LYS A 750 -25.16 -7.85 38.74
C LYS A 750 -26.30 -7.03 38.16
N ARG A 751 -27.46 -7.68 38.00
CA ARG A 751 -28.73 -7.03 37.70
C ARG A 751 -29.35 -6.56 39.02
N THR A 752 -29.56 -5.27 39.18
CA THR A 752 -30.25 -4.71 40.36
C THR A 752 -31.76 -4.95 40.23
N ASN A 753 -32.47 -5.06 41.36
CA ASN A 753 -33.81 -5.68 41.49
C ASN A 753 -34.80 -5.42 40.33
N ARG A 754 -35.27 -6.50 39.69
CA ARG A 754 -36.16 -6.51 38.51
C ARG A 754 -37.49 -5.77 38.68
N ASN A 755 -37.93 -5.49 39.92
CA ASN A 755 -39.27 -5.02 40.23
C ASN A 755 -39.36 -3.58 40.77
N ASN A 756 -38.24 -2.86 40.93
CA ASN A 756 -38.27 -1.49 41.47
C ASN A 756 -38.08 -0.45 40.35
N LYS A 757 -39.17 0.23 39.97
CA LYS A 757 -39.16 1.25 38.90
C LYS A 757 -38.39 2.52 39.25
N THR A 758 -38.02 2.71 40.52
CA THR A 758 -37.33 3.91 41.02
C THR A 758 -35.80 3.82 40.98
N ILE A 759 -35.22 2.65 40.66
CA ILE A 759 -33.76 2.50 40.55
C ILE A 759 -33.30 3.01 39.17
N GLU A 760 -32.46 4.04 39.17
CA GLU A 760 -31.92 4.69 37.97
C GLU A 760 -31.07 3.73 37.12
N HIS A 761 -30.20 2.94 37.77
CA HIS A 761 -29.30 1.99 37.10
C HIS A 761 -29.61 0.52 37.45
N LYS A 762 -30.00 -0.25 36.43
CA LYS A 762 -30.44 -1.67 36.48
C LYS A 762 -29.29 -2.67 36.31
N MET A 763 -28.14 -2.21 35.82
CA MET A 763 -26.93 -3.01 35.62
C MET A 763 -25.79 -2.38 36.40
N GLU A 764 -25.16 -3.17 37.26
CA GLU A 764 -23.96 -2.77 38.00
C GLU A 764 -22.85 -3.80 37.85
N LEU A 765 -21.60 -3.35 37.79
CA LEU A 765 -20.41 -4.17 37.91
C LEU A 765 -19.79 -3.91 39.29
N LYS A 766 -19.63 -4.98 40.08
CA LYS A 766 -19.10 -4.92 41.44
C LYS A 766 -17.78 -5.68 41.57
N ILE A 767 -16.93 -5.19 42.48
CA ILE A 767 -15.72 -5.87 42.93
C ILE A 767 -15.93 -6.30 44.39
N MET A 768 -15.58 -7.54 44.72
CA MET A 768 -15.61 -8.08 46.09
C MET A 768 -14.74 -7.24 47.03
N GLY A 769 -15.30 -6.85 48.18
CA GLY A 769 -14.58 -6.10 49.21
C GLY A 769 -14.48 -4.58 48.99
N TYR A 770 -14.97 -4.08 47.85
CA TYR A 770 -14.96 -2.66 47.51
C TYR A 770 -16.38 -2.07 47.53
N GLN A 771 -16.51 -0.78 47.85
CA GLN A 771 -17.80 -0.06 47.79
C GLN A 771 -18.06 0.49 46.38
N GLU A 772 -16.99 0.67 45.63
CA GLU A 772 -16.96 1.20 44.28
C GLU A 772 -17.72 0.33 43.30
N ARG A 773 -18.50 0.96 42.41
CA ARG A 773 -19.32 0.29 41.38
C ARG A 773 -19.16 0.97 40.04
N LEU A 774 -19.34 0.19 38.97
CA LEU A 774 -19.64 0.75 37.65
C LEU A 774 -21.11 0.53 37.30
N PHE A 775 -21.74 1.53 36.72
CA PHE A 775 -23.12 1.48 36.24
C PHE A 775 -23.18 1.70 34.73
N SER A 776 -24.27 1.22 34.12
CA SER A 776 -24.62 1.54 32.73
C SER A 776 -25.66 2.67 32.70
N SER A 777 -25.35 3.75 31.98
CA SER A 777 -26.30 4.83 31.67
C SER A 777 -27.48 4.35 30.82
N LYS A 778 -27.28 3.29 30.02
CA LYS A 778 -28.29 2.72 29.11
C LYS A 778 -29.00 1.50 29.69
N ASN A 779 -28.65 1.08 30.91
CA ASN A 779 -29.16 -0.14 31.54
C ASN A 779 -28.90 -1.42 30.73
N ASP A 780 -27.78 -1.44 30.01
CA ASP A 780 -27.23 -2.57 29.26
C ASP A 780 -25.88 -3.00 29.86
N TYR A 781 -25.12 -3.84 29.14
CA TYR A 781 -23.80 -4.31 29.58
C TYR A 781 -22.66 -3.35 29.20
N TYR A 782 -22.97 -2.08 28.92
CA TYR A 782 -22.00 -1.02 28.66
C TYR A 782 -21.80 -0.17 29.93
N PHE A 783 -20.71 -0.39 30.65
CA PHE A 783 -20.44 0.27 31.93
C PHE A 783 -19.64 1.57 31.74
N ASP A 784 -20.29 2.72 31.99
CA ASP A 784 -19.79 4.06 31.66
C ASP A 784 -19.84 5.10 32.79
N ILE A 785 -20.37 4.73 33.95
CA ILE A 785 -20.46 5.59 35.13
C ILE A 785 -19.71 4.92 36.28
N PHE A 786 -18.73 5.62 36.85
CA PHE A 786 -18.04 5.21 38.07
C PHE A 786 -18.66 5.85 39.31
N SER A 787 -18.87 5.06 40.37
CA SER A 787 -19.42 5.53 41.65
C SER A 787 -18.64 4.97 42.83
N GLU A 788 -18.37 5.84 43.81
CA GLU A 788 -17.55 5.53 44.99
C GLU A 788 -18.29 4.78 46.10
N LYS A 789 -19.63 4.89 46.16
CA LYS A 789 -20.43 4.42 47.30
C LYS A 789 -21.46 3.34 46.95
N GLY A 790 -21.54 2.94 45.69
CA GLY A 790 -22.72 2.21 45.20
C GLY A 790 -24.00 3.06 45.37
N LEU A 791 -25.16 2.53 44.96
CA LEU A 791 -26.46 3.22 45.12
C LEU A 791 -27.11 2.91 46.48
N HIS A 792 -26.33 2.90 47.56
CA HIS A 792 -26.80 2.60 48.92
C HIS A 792 -26.91 3.85 49.80
#